data_AF-A0A915CF58-F1
#
_entry.id   AF-A0A915CF58-F1
#
_cell.length_a   1.000
_cell.length_b   1.000
_cell.length_c   1.000
_cell.angle_alpha   90.00
_cell.angle_beta   90.00
_cell.angle_gamma   90.00
#
_symmetry.space_group_name_H-M   'P 1'
#
loop_
_entity.id
_entity.type
_entity.pdbx_description
1 polymer ?
#
loop_
_entity_poly.entity_id
_entity_poly.type
_entity_poly.pdbx_seq_one_letter_code
_entity_poly.pdbx_strand_id
1 'polypeptide(L)'
;MATEPTCRSGDLVQKAAATRIELPVSPALVPMIYEAQKFGIVNEVAVLCACVELDPIFSTWTDESEKWSASLSLMPLTFHRGDPVTYILICDQYMSHSEAFRKRWCVENSIDEAKIKSAFKTADIIVKAVRGFKADWSCMSCKFDLPSVIDYVPWIFRDVFKENIAVYSGLQKKGYLDLKTQKYIKVCSTSVLSLFGELPEYIVYARLVENQAVTVMAADASWVAKTADPDVLDAARKRRFIAFNVSMGPTAKAMLIEHMERLRLKVDRECHMNEDLRNDPYGRLQIFVTAEKLHALQKYIEEHIKPRVELLKRESLEAPVSDANYMVRIGAGGMINHLVLPGDSCSAESPESCQLGGTGGHLPNKVLVGYSGLVPLDVIRRVQKHFRIDVRWYRRKSYREAYLLLRHVTQEQVELASTILASRRRDLQFSIQMFDPSKGERQFSRNIFRQIVFYDLDEHMTSDDLRSATIPLLEKVNIHVRNEDVFVLYSRSYPCEDERRRKKYERRIASYLENIGRSAKIIENRHSDAKVFSEEPKYERQLPFNVHVNSVSAESDLEMSASVHFLNFNIGVRFFDAIMEHLRTHAPLSMGEIYVNSARMTGVYTIDIGTSRRLAFSLRGDLKRLESRLANTHEVKLELGYDKYGSFDSCATVSVVGKYYDRVLDAKANVEALLDGITLDCRRIADRIGDGVGFPDLPYHQLFSSSGRSWLVNLEASMGRENLILTVFPMKVQLKIQGSAVIIREAMRRIEFYLRGWMDSFLGRTILLRPPMYKSGIFDALLNKNGQELHSILNKVEGGFSIDVNPSLRELYFYGRRAQRDQLIEFLDDLSNSLVPSKGDSDGGCPPECVICLNRASPEAYCLEACGHYACLVCLNQQLVSAFANCNLPIECVSCGQPFVWKDFEALLMDSYANYAKDIKRIEPLISTALTVFMNSNLDKYRHCITPDCRGVYEITDEPHLRECALCGREVCTRCGNEDHNEMSCEKYGELRNNVDVSVRHWISENPENRRICPNALCQAVIEKQAGCSHMRCERCLTHFCWLCLYTAEEAGAIYRHIEEAHSESDLLEVAFEELNDPFIHEFALEHLRELEVDDPLDQDNFDGDWPN
;
A
#
# COMPACT_ATOMS: atom_id res chain seq x y z
N MET A 1 43.21 56.28 8.91
CA MET A 1 42.47 57.56 8.98
C MET A 1 43.30 58.64 8.31
N ALA A 2 43.19 58.77 6.99
CA ALA A 2 43.60 59.97 6.28
C ALA A 2 42.32 60.78 6.06
N THR A 3 42.33 62.05 6.44
CA THR A 3 41.19 62.97 6.32
C THR A 3 40.82 63.15 4.85
N GLU A 4 39.64 62.68 4.44
CA GLU A 4 39.06 62.95 3.13
C GLU A 4 38.95 64.48 2.93
N PRO A 5 39.54 65.06 1.88
CA PRO A 5 39.36 66.48 1.60
C PRO A 5 37.92 66.71 1.14
N THR A 6 37.07 67.23 2.04
CA THR A 6 35.69 67.59 1.72
C THR A 6 35.66 68.73 0.71
N CYS A 7 35.14 68.45 -0.49
CA CYS A 7 34.94 69.46 -1.51
C CYS A 7 33.55 70.11 -1.35
N ARG A 8 33.49 71.42 -1.11
CA ARG A 8 32.24 72.18 -1.25
C ARG A 8 31.99 72.38 -2.75
N SER A 9 31.19 71.51 -3.36
CA SER A 9 30.84 71.55 -4.80
C SER A 9 30.31 72.92 -5.26
N GLY A 10 29.74 73.74 -4.35
CA GLY A 10 29.29 75.11 -4.63
C GLY A 10 30.42 76.10 -4.99
N ASP A 11 31.60 75.98 -4.37
CA ASP A 11 32.73 76.90 -4.61
C ASP A 11 33.43 76.62 -5.95
N LEU A 12 33.32 75.39 -6.48
CA LEU A 12 33.91 75.00 -7.77
C LEU A 12 33.00 75.29 -8.95
N VAL A 13 31.68 75.18 -8.79
CA VAL A 13 30.74 75.67 -9.82
C VAL A 13 30.88 77.19 -9.96
N GLN A 14 31.06 77.93 -8.86
CA GLN A 14 31.34 79.36 -8.90
C GLN A 14 32.72 79.70 -9.50
N LYS A 15 33.77 78.91 -9.21
CA LYS A 15 35.08 79.08 -9.88
C LYS A 15 35.05 78.71 -11.36
N ALA A 16 34.37 77.63 -11.76
CA ALA A 16 34.20 77.24 -13.16
C ALA A 16 33.40 78.30 -13.94
N ALA A 17 32.34 78.86 -13.34
CA ALA A 17 31.58 79.97 -13.91
C ALA A 17 32.40 81.27 -14.03
N ALA A 18 33.37 81.50 -13.13
CA ALA A 18 34.24 82.68 -13.16
C ALA A 18 35.30 82.63 -14.29
N THR A 19 35.67 81.44 -14.80
CA THR A 19 36.73 81.29 -15.81
C THR A 19 36.26 81.40 -17.27
N ARG A 20 34.94 81.44 -17.57
CA ARG A 20 34.38 81.65 -18.93
C ARG A 20 35.04 80.80 -20.05
N ILE A 21 35.44 79.56 -19.76
CA ILE A 21 35.90 78.61 -20.79
C ILE A 21 34.69 77.75 -21.18
N GLU A 22 34.11 78.01 -22.35
CA GLU A 22 33.10 77.13 -22.94
C GLU A 22 33.77 75.84 -23.41
N LEU A 23 33.53 74.74 -22.69
CA LEU A 23 33.98 73.41 -23.08
C LEU A 23 32.94 72.76 -24.01
N PRO A 24 33.35 71.92 -24.98
CA PRO A 24 32.45 71.28 -25.95
C PRO A 24 31.71 70.07 -25.36
N VAL A 25 31.25 70.16 -24.11
CA VAL A 25 30.50 69.12 -23.40
C VAL A 25 29.38 69.77 -22.59
N SER A 26 28.38 68.97 -22.21
CA SER A 26 27.28 69.46 -21.38
C SER A 26 27.77 70.07 -20.06
N PRO A 27 27.11 71.13 -19.55
CA PRO A 27 27.53 71.83 -18.32
C PRO A 27 27.65 70.93 -17.09
N ALA A 28 26.91 69.81 -17.05
CA ALA A 28 26.93 68.83 -15.97
C ALA A 28 28.25 68.04 -15.89
N LEU A 29 29.00 67.92 -17.00
CA LEU A 29 30.27 67.19 -17.06
C LEU A 29 31.48 68.06 -16.74
N VAL A 30 31.35 69.38 -16.88
CA VAL A 30 32.42 70.36 -16.64
C VAL A 30 33.06 70.21 -15.24
N PRO A 31 32.31 70.02 -14.14
CA PRO A 31 32.89 69.81 -12.81
C PRO A 31 33.84 68.60 -12.72
N MET A 32 33.57 67.52 -13.46
CA MET A 32 34.44 66.34 -13.45
C MET A 32 35.85 66.68 -13.96
N ILE A 33 35.93 67.50 -15.00
CA ILE A 33 37.20 67.90 -15.64
C ILE A 33 38.03 68.77 -14.70
N TYR A 34 37.38 69.68 -13.95
CA TYR A 34 38.07 70.50 -12.96
C TYR A 34 38.52 69.69 -11.73
N GLU A 35 37.71 68.74 -11.26
CA GLU A 35 38.12 67.83 -10.17
C GLU A 35 39.31 66.97 -10.57
N ALA A 36 39.33 66.46 -11.81
CA ALA A 36 40.43 65.68 -12.36
C ALA A 36 41.78 66.40 -12.30
N GLN A 37 41.81 67.74 -12.31
CA GLN A 37 43.05 68.52 -12.19
C GLN A 37 43.79 68.25 -10.87
N LYS A 38 43.06 68.02 -9.78
CA LYS A 38 43.65 67.76 -8.46
C LYS A 38 44.38 66.42 -8.40
N PHE A 39 43.99 65.48 -9.25
CA PHE A 39 44.51 64.10 -9.26
C PHE A 39 45.40 63.82 -10.48
N GLY A 40 45.60 64.79 -11.37
CA GLY A 40 46.47 64.64 -12.55
C GLY A 40 45.86 63.89 -13.73
N ILE A 41 44.62 63.39 -13.62
CA ILE A 41 43.95 62.51 -14.61
C ILE A 41 43.05 63.26 -15.60
N VAL A 42 43.42 64.50 -15.93
CA VAL A 42 42.60 65.39 -16.80
C VAL A 42 42.41 64.81 -18.20
N ASN A 43 43.40 64.08 -18.73
CA ASN A 43 43.34 63.52 -20.08
C ASN A 43 42.27 62.41 -20.15
N GLU A 44 42.31 61.51 -19.19
CA GLU A 44 41.42 60.36 -19.05
C GLU A 44 39.98 60.82 -18.81
N VAL A 45 39.79 61.80 -17.92
CA VAL A 45 38.47 62.36 -17.63
C VAL A 45 37.93 63.19 -18.79
N ALA A 46 38.78 63.88 -19.56
CA ALA A 46 38.34 64.58 -20.78
C ALA A 46 37.80 63.60 -21.84
N VAL A 47 38.47 62.46 -22.03
CA VAL A 47 37.99 61.39 -22.91
C VAL A 47 36.69 60.78 -22.38
N LEU A 48 36.61 60.50 -21.08
CA LEU A 48 35.37 60.04 -20.46
C LEU A 48 34.21 61.03 -20.70
N CYS A 49 34.37 62.31 -20.39
CA CYS A 49 33.31 63.31 -20.61
C CYS A 49 32.87 63.37 -22.08
N ALA A 50 33.82 63.26 -23.03
CA ALA A 50 33.49 63.18 -24.44
C ALA A 50 32.73 61.88 -24.81
N CYS A 51 33.09 60.74 -24.21
CA CYS A 51 32.36 59.48 -24.37
C CYS A 51 30.94 59.55 -23.80
N VAL A 52 30.75 60.17 -22.62
CA VAL A 52 29.43 60.34 -22.00
C VAL A 52 28.53 61.25 -22.84
N GLU A 53 29.07 62.27 -23.50
CA GLU A 53 28.28 63.11 -24.41
C GLU A 53 27.82 62.36 -25.68
N LEU A 54 28.58 61.34 -26.10
CA LEU A 54 28.33 60.51 -27.29
C LEU A 54 27.64 59.18 -26.98
N ASP A 55 27.33 58.89 -25.71
CA ASP A 55 26.93 57.57 -25.24
C ASP A 55 25.60 57.05 -25.87
N PRO A 56 25.47 55.73 -26.07
CA PRO A 56 26.47 54.67 -25.83
C PRO A 56 27.55 54.60 -26.93
N ILE A 57 28.79 54.27 -26.58
CA ILE A 57 29.92 54.07 -27.52
C ILE A 57 29.94 52.67 -28.17
N PHE A 58 29.01 51.80 -27.79
CA PHE A 58 28.83 50.47 -28.35
C PHE A 58 28.08 50.51 -29.68
N SER A 59 28.33 49.50 -30.53
CA SER A 59 27.57 49.28 -31.76
C SER A 59 26.11 48.95 -31.43
N THR A 60 25.18 49.34 -32.31
CA THR A 60 23.76 48.99 -32.16
C THR A 60 23.52 47.52 -32.54
N TRP A 61 22.75 46.81 -31.74
CA TRP A 61 22.38 45.40 -31.98
C TRP A 61 20.92 45.29 -32.38
N THR A 62 20.63 44.42 -33.34
CA THR A 62 19.28 44.24 -33.88
C THR A 62 18.51 43.11 -33.20
N ASP A 63 19.21 42.16 -32.59
CA ASP A 63 18.61 41.06 -31.82
C ASP A 63 19.42 40.69 -30.56
N GLU A 64 18.84 39.82 -29.73
CA GLU A 64 19.46 39.36 -28.48
C GLU A 64 20.67 38.43 -28.70
N SER A 65 20.80 37.78 -29.86
CA SER A 65 21.95 36.92 -30.21
C SER A 65 23.19 37.74 -30.59
N GLU A 66 22.99 38.85 -31.29
CA GLU A 66 24.03 39.84 -31.58
C GLU A 66 24.50 40.53 -30.31
N LYS A 67 23.55 40.97 -29.47
CA LYS A 67 23.85 41.56 -28.16
C LYS A 67 24.61 40.59 -27.26
N TRP A 68 24.23 39.31 -27.28
CA TRP A 68 24.93 38.23 -26.60
C TRP A 68 26.39 38.11 -27.03
N SER A 69 26.62 37.99 -28.35
CA SER A 69 27.96 37.82 -28.92
C SER A 69 28.85 39.03 -28.64
N ALA A 70 28.26 40.24 -28.70
CA ALA A 70 28.91 41.49 -28.33
C ALA A 70 29.26 41.55 -26.83
N SER A 71 28.39 41.05 -25.96
CA SER A 71 28.64 41.03 -24.51
C SER A 71 29.85 40.16 -24.14
N LEU A 72 30.03 39.03 -24.83
CA LEU A 72 31.18 38.14 -24.65
C LEU A 72 32.51 38.80 -25.04
N SER A 73 32.53 39.53 -26.17
CA SER A 73 33.76 40.21 -26.61
C SER A 73 34.09 41.44 -25.77
N LEU A 74 33.07 42.10 -25.19
CA LEU A 74 33.25 43.25 -24.30
C LEU A 74 33.70 42.86 -22.88
N MET A 75 33.43 41.63 -22.42
CA MET A 75 33.76 41.16 -21.06
C MET A 75 35.20 41.43 -20.57
N PRO A 76 36.27 41.20 -21.36
CA PRO A 76 37.63 41.54 -20.93
C PRO A 76 37.93 43.04 -20.87
N LEU A 77 37.05 43.89 -21.41
CA LEU A 77 37.23 45.34 -21.53
C LEU A 77 36.42 46.12 -20.48
N THR A 78 35.61 45.42 -19.67
CA THR A 78 34.63 46.07 -18.80
C THR A 78 35.08 46.12 -17.35
N PHE A 79 34.69 47.20 -16.67
CA PHE A 79 34.84 47.34 -15.24
C PHE A 79 33.52 47.01 -14.54
N HIS A 80 33.54 45.99 -13.67
CA HIS A 80 32.33 45.47 -13.01
C HIS A 80 31.47 46.53 -12.32
N ARG A 81 32.05 47.65 -11.83
CA ARG A 81 31.27 48.69 -11.12
C ARG A 81 30.58 49.71 -12.01
N GLY A 82 30.78 49.70 -13.34
CA GLY A 82 29.98 50.54 -14.25
C GLY A 82 30.69 51.11 -15.48
N ASP A 83 29.95 51.95 -16.19
CA ASP A 83 30.31 52.49 -17.51
C ASP A 83 31.49 53.46 -17.50
N PRO A 84 31.64 54.40 -16.54
CA PRO A 84 32.66 55.45 -16.64
C PRO A 84 34.11 54.94 -16.71
N VAL A 85 34.46 53.94 -15.89
CA VAL A 85 35.81 53.34 -15.94
C VAL A 85 35.94 52.47 -17.20
N THR A 86 34.87 51.76 -17.58
CA THR A 86 34.83 50.93 -18.79
C THR A 86 35.13 51.73 -20.05
N TYR A 87 34.56 52.94 -20.20
CA TYR A 87 34.82 53.80 -21.35
C TYR A 87 36.30 54.19 -21.45
N ILE A 88 36.96 54.48 -20.31
CA ILE A 88 38.39 54.78 -20.29
C ILE A 88 39.24 53.55 -20.64
N LEU A 89 38.90 52.37 -20.12
CA LEU A 89 39.60 51.11 -20.44
C LEU A 89 39.52 50.77 -21.93
N ILE A 90 38.33 50.93 -22.53
CA ILE A 90 38.13 50.75 -23.97
C ILE A 90 39.00 51.74 -24.75
N CYS A 91 39.04 53.00 -24.35
CA CYS A 91 39.87 54.02 -24.99
C CYS A 91 41.38 53.73 -24.86
N ASP A 92 41.85 53.26 -23.70
CA ASP A 92 43.25 52.85 -23.50
C ASP A 92 43.63 51.70 -24.44
N GLN A 93 42.80 50.66 -24.48
CA GLN A 93 43.07 49.50 -25.31
C GLN A 93 42.98 49.82 -26.82
N TYR A 94 42.04 50.68 -27.22
CA TYR A 94 41.99 51.21 -28.59
C TYR A 94 43.29 51.90 -29.00
N MET A 95 43.90 52.68 -28.09
CA MET A 95 45.17 53.37 -28.35
C MET A 95 46.35 52.40 -28.43
N SER A 96 46.32 51.30 -27.68
CA SER A 96 47.39 50.27 -27.68
C SER A 96 47.56 49.57 -29.05
N HIS A 97 46.49 49.54 -29.87
CA HIS A 97 46.55 49.00 -31.22
C HIS A 97 47.04 50.04 -32.23
N SER A 98 47.84 49.61 -33.21
CA SER A 98 48.26 50.47 -34.33
C SER A 98 47.08 50.86 -35.23
N GLU A 99 47.18 52.00 -35.92
CA GLU A 99 46.08 52.57 -36.72
C GLU A 99 45.48 51.60 -37.75
N ALA A 100 46.30 50.74 -38.35
CA ALA A 100 45.86 49.74 -39.32
C ALA A 100 44.93 48.66 -38.73
N PHE A 101 45.02 48.40 -37.41
CA PHE A 101 44.27 47.33 -36.73
C PHE A 101 43.10 47.85 -35.89
N ARG A 102 43.06 49.15 -35.57
CA ARG A 102 42.01 49.77 -34.72
C ARG A 102 40.59 49.52 -35.22
N LYS A 103 40.35 49.66 -36.53
CA LYS A 103 39.04 49.42 -37.14
C LYS A 103 38.58 47.96 -36.96
N ARG A 104 39.50 47.01 -37.19
CA ARG A 104 39.22 45.59 -37.03
C ARG A 104 38.93 45.24 -35.56
N TRP A 105 39.75 45.77 -34.65
CA TRP A 105 39.55 45.58 -33.21
C TRP A 105 38.20 46.13 -32.72
N CYS A 106 37.78 47.32 -33.19
CA CYS A 106 36.47 47.86 -32.87
C CYS A 106 35.32 46.96 -33.34
N VAL A 107 35.42 46.39 -34.55
CA VAL A 107 34.41 45.45 -35.07
C VAL A 107 34.37 44.16 -34.23
N GLU A 108 35.54 43.59 -33.90
CA GLU A 108 35.65 42.36 -33.10
C GLU A 108 35.07 42.54 -31.68
N ASN A 109 35.14 43.75 -31.12
CA ASN A 109 34.67 44.07 -29.77
C ASN A 109 33.34 44.85 -29.74
N SER A 110 32.62 44.93 -30.85
CA SER A 110 31.31 45.64 -30.94
C SER A 110 31.34 47.11 -30.47
N ILE A 111 32.39 47.84 -30.84
CA ILE A 111 32.59 49.26 -30.51
C ILE A 111 32.42 50.11 -31.77
N ASP A 112 31.75 51.26 -31.63
CA ASP A 112 31.59 52.24 -32.71
C ASP A 112 32.87 53.08 -32.87
N GLU A 113 33.67 52.75 -33.89
CA GLU A 113 34.92 53.43 -34.19
C GLU A 113 34.74 54.93 -34.45
N ALA A 114 33.62 55.34 -35.06
CA ALA A 114 33.37 56.74 -35.38
C ALA A 114 33.14 57.56 -34.11
N LYS A 115 32.41 56.98 -33.13
CA LYS A 115 32.21 57.60 -31.80
C LYS A 115 33.50 57.72 -31.02
N ILE A 116 34.33 56.67 -30.99
CA ILE A 116 35.64 56.73 -30.31
C ILE A 116 36.54 57.82 -30.93
N LYS A 117 36.64 57.88 -32.26
CA LYS A 117 37.39 58.92 -32.97
C LYS A 117 36.87 60.33 -32.69
N SER A 118 35.54 60.49 -32.60
CA SER A 118 34.91 61.75 -32.22
C SER A 118 35.24 62.13 -30.77
N ALA A 119 35.16 61.17 -29.84
CA ALA A 119 35.46 61.37 -28.43
C ALA A 119 36.89 61.89 -28.22
N PHE A 120 37.89 61.29 -28.88
CA PHE A 120 39.27 61.76 -28.80
C PHE A 120 39.48 63.17 -29.37
N LYS A 121 38.77 63.54 -30.45
CA LYS A 121 38.82 64.91 -30.98
C LYS A 121 38.23 65.92 -30.01
N THR A 122 37.08 65.60 -29.41
CA THR A 122 36.44 66.46 -28.40
C THR A 122 37.31 66.58 -27.15
N ALA A 123 37.90 65.47 -26.69
CA ALA A 123 38.84 65.47 -25.57
C ALA A 123 40.07 66.34 -25.83
N ASP A 124 40.56 66.42 -27.07
CA ASP A 124 41.73 67.24 -27.43
C ASP A 124 41.43 68.72 -27.29
N ILE A 125 40.22 69.12 -27.71
CA ILE A 125 39.73 70.48 -27.50
C ILE A 125 39.61 70.77 -26.01
N ILE A 126 39.08 69.85 -25.20
CA ILE A 126 38.96 70.01 -23.74
C ILE A 126 40.34 70.18 -23.09
N VAL A 127 41.29 69.28 -23.38
CA VAL A 127 42.62 69.30 -22.78
C VAL A 127 43.37 70.58 -23.15
N LYS A 128 43.29 71.03 -24.40
CA LYS A 128 43.87 72.30 -24.86
C LYS A 128 43.22 73.52 -24.21
N ALA A 129 41.90 73.49 -24.01
CA ALA A 129 41.19 74.56 -23.32
C ALA A 129 41.60 74.65 -21.83
N VAL A 130 41.78 73.51 -21.17
CA VAL A 130 42.10 73.45 -19.72
C VAL A 130 43.58 73.70 -19.42
N ARG A 131 44.50 73.20 -20.27
CA ARG A 131 45.97 73.34 -20.09
C ARG A 131 46.59 74.51 -20.87
N GLY A 132 45.79 75.21 -21.68
CA GLY A 132 46.21 76.27 -22.59
C GLY A 132 46.67 75.73 -23.96
N PHE A 133 46.40 76.50 -25.04
CA PHE A 133 46.67 76.14 -26.44
C PHE A 133 48.12 75.78 -26.81
N LYS A 134 49.06 75.86 -25.85
CA LYS A 134 50.47 75.47 -26.00
C LYS A 134 50.80 74.06 -25.48
N ALA A 135 49.81 73.31 -24.96
CA ALA A 135 50.03 71.96 -24.46
C ALA A 135 50.09 70.94 -25.61
N ASP A 136 51.23 70.27 -25.77
CA ASP A 136 51.41 69.13 -26.69
C ASP A 136 50.74 67.87 -26.10
N TRP A 137 49.42 67.79 -26.19
CA TRP A 137 48.72 66.51 -26.05
C TRP A 137 48.57 65.87 -27.44
N SER A 138 49.54 65.03 -27.83
CA SER A 138 49.30 64.12 -28.95
C SER A 138 48.53 62.92 -28.41
N CYS A 139 47.22 62.89 -28.68
CA CYS A 139 46.28 61.85 -28.23
C CYS A 139 46.73 60.41 -28.54
N MET A 140 47.71 60.21 -29.44
CA MET A 140 48.20 58.91 -29.88
C MET A 140 49.45 58.37 -29.16
N SER A 141 50.07 59.12 -28.24
CA SER A 141 51.31 58.71 -27.56
C SER A 141 51.23 58.69 -26.02
N CYS A 142 50.09 59.09 -25.46
CA CYS A 142 49.91 59.18 -24.01
C CYS A 142 49.37 57.87 -23.45
N LYS A 143 50.08 57.29 -22.47
CA LYS A 143 49.60 56.15 -21.69
C LYS A 143 48.68 56.66 -20.59
N PHE A 144 47.49 56.08 -20.43
CA PHE A 144 46.58 56.46 -19.35
C PHE A 144 47.08 55.95 -17.99
N ASP A 145 46.87 56.74 -16.94
CA ASP A 145 47.11 56.34 -15.56
C ASP A 145 45.93 55.53 -15.02
N LEU A 146 45.80 54.28 -15.50
CA LEU A 146 44.71 53.39 -15.14
C LEU A 146 44.55 53.14 -13.61
N PRO A 147 45.64 52.99 -12.82
CA PRO A 147 45.51 52.88 -11.36
C PRO A 147 44.78 54.09 -10.74
N SER A 148 45.22 55.31 -11.07
CA SER A 148 44.55 56.53 -10.58
C SER A 148 43.12 56.66 -11.11
N VAL A 149 42.85 56.22 -12.34
CA VAL A 149 41.50 56.18 -12.90
C VAL A 149 40.58 55.29 -12.06
N ILE A 150 41.01 54.08 -11.75
CA ILE A 150 40.22 53.11 -10.97
C ILE A 150 39.95 53.65 -9.55
N ASP A 151 40.93 54.32 -8.94
CA ASP A 151 40.81 54.86 -7.58
C ASP A 151 39.95 56.13 -7.51
N TYR A 152 40.10 57.05 -8.46
CA TYR A 152 39.51 58.40 -8.36
C TYR A 152 38.28 58.64 -9.24
N VAL A 153 38.17 58.03 -10.43
CA VAL A 153 37.02 58.30 -11.34
C VAL A 153 35.69 57.91 -10.70
N PRO A 154 35.53 56.76 -10.02
CA PRO A 154 34.29 56.44 -9.32
C PRO A 154 33.91 57.49 -8.27
N TRP A 155 34.90 58.02 -7.55
CA TRP A 155 34.70 59.07 -6.57
C TRP A 155 34.29 60.41 -7.20
N ILE A 156 34.95 60.82 -8.28
CA ILE A 156 34.61 62.05 -9.02
C ILE A 156 33.19 61.94 -9.60
N PHE A 157 32.90 60.82 -10.25
CA PHE A 157 31.61 60.59 -10.91
C PHE A 157 30.45 60.65 -9.92
N ARG A 158 30.55 59.94 -8.79
CA ARG A 158 29.50 59.93 -7.78
C ARG A 158 29.29 61.30 -7.11
N ASP A 159 30.35 62.08 -6.87
CA ASP A 159 30.21 63.41 -6.24
C ASP A 159 29.58 64.44 -7.19
N VAL A 160 29.95 64.42 -8.47
CA VAL A 160 29.36 65.30 -9.48
C VAL A 160 27.89 64.98 -9.73
N PHE A 161 27.54 63.70 -9.80
CA PHE A 161 26.18 63.23 -10.06
C PHE A 161 25.41 62.80 -8.79
N LYS A 162 25.78 63.34 -7.62
CA LYS A 162 25.18 62.95 -6.33
C LYS A 162 23.67 63.21 -6.18
N GLU A 163 23.10 64.04 -7.03
CA GLU A 163 21.64 64.23 -7.08
C GLU A 163 20.92 63.15 -7.91
N ASN A 164 21.65 62.42 -8.75
CA ASN A 164 21.13 61.42 -9.67
C ASN A 164 21.32 60.01 -9.10
N ILE A 165 20.85 59.81 -7.87
CA ILE A 165 20.91 58.52 -7.18
C ILE A 165 19.59 57.78 -7.43
N ALA A 166 19.68 56.51 -7.80
CA ALA A 166 18.53 55.63 -7.87
C ALA A 166 18.74 54.36 -7.04
N VAL A 167 17.66 53.91 -6.40
CA VAL A 167 17.64 52.74 -5.51
C VAL A 167 16.98 51.58 -6.25
N TYR A 168 17.56 50.39 -6.18
CA TYR A 168 16.96 49.23 -6.82
C TYR A 168 15.56 48.97 -6.26
N SER A 169 14.57 48.87 -7.15
CA SER A 169 13.17 48.72 -6.73
C SER A 169 12.88 47.38 -6.07
N GLY A 170 13.79 46.39 -6.15
CA GLY A 170 13.54 45.01 -5.73
C GLY A 170 12.95 44.13 -6.82
N LEU A 171 12.55 44.70 -7.97
CA LEU A 171 11.99 43.98 -9.10
C LEU A 171 12.66 44.42 -10.41
N GLN A 172 13.34 43.49 -11.10
CA GLN A 172 14.11 43.79 -12.32
C GLN A 172 13.24 44.43 -13.42
N LYS A 173 11.99 43.97 -13.57
CA LYS A 173 11.03 44.52 -14.56
C LYS A 173 10.72 46.01 -14.33
N LYS A 174 10.72 46.48 -13.08
CA LYS A 174 10.51 47.89 -12.72
C LYS A 174 11.81 48.70 -12.67
N GLY A 175 12.96 48.06 -12.48
CA GLY A 175 14.26 48.71 -12.49
C GLY A 175 14.58 49.39 -11.16
N TYR A 176 14.86 50.69 -11.19
CA TYR A 176 15.30 51.50 -10.05
C TYR A 176 14.30 52.62 -9.78
N LEU A 177 14.14 53.01 -8.52
CA LEU A 177 13.41 54.20 -8.10
C LEU A 177 14.40 55.36 -8.02
N ASP A 178 14.23 56.36 -8.88
CA ASP A 178 15.05 57.57 -8.85
C ASP A 178 14.66 58.45 -7.65
N LEU A 179 15.65 58.80 -6.81
CA LEU A 179 15.42 59.60 -5.62
C LEU A 179 15.01 61.03 -5.96
N LYS A 180 15.47 61.57 -7.10
CA LYS A 180 15.18 62.94 -7.52
C LYS A 180 13.77 63.09 -8.08
N THR A 181 13.39 62.25 -9.04
CA THR A 181 12.07 62.34 -9.70
C THR A 181 10.99 61.51 -9.02
N GLN A 182 11.34 60.63 -8.08
CA GLN A 182 10.43 59.67 -7.44
C GLN A 182 9.72 58.72 -8.40
N LYS A 183 10.27 58.56 -9.62
CA LYS A 183 9.76 57.70 -10.69
C LYS A 183 10.64 56.46 -10.86
N TYR A 184 10.03 55.39 -11.36
CA TYR A 184 10.76 54.20 -11.74
C TYR A 184 11.46 54.42 -13.09
N ILE A 185 12.74 54.09 -13.13
CA ILE A 185 13.64 54.20 -14.27
C ILE A 185 14.31 52.84 -14.54
N LYS A 186 14.76 52.61 -15.77
CA LYS A 186 15.54 51.42 -16.13
C LYS A 186 16.98 51.80 -16.42
N VAL A 187 17.91 50.87 -16.26
CA VAL A 187 19.27 51.06 -16.77
C VAL A 187 19.24 50.82 -18.29
N CYS A 188 19.93 51.66 -19.05
CA CYS A 188 20.03 51.50 -20.50
C CYS A 188 20.59 50.10 -20.85
N SER A 189 20.00 49.46 -21.87
CA SER A 189 20.34 48.08 -22.25
C SER A 189 21.78 47.89 -22.73
N THR A 190 22.46 48.98 -23.04
CA THR A 190 23.86 49.05 -23.48
C THR A 190 24.84 49.33 -22.34
N SER A 191 24.36 49.62 -21.12
CA SER A 191 25.20 49.77 -19.94
C SER A 191 25.81 48.43 -19.52
N VAL A 192 27.04 48.45 -19.03
CA VAL A 192 27.78 47.29 -18.51
C VAL A 192 26.97 46.56 -17.45
N LEU A 193 26.34 47.30 -16.52
CA LEU A 193 25.51 46.69 -15.48
C LEU A 193 24.32 45.92 -16.08
N SER A 194 23.72 46.42 -17.17
CA SER A 194 22.64 45.72 -17.85
C SER A 194 23.13 44.55 -18.71
N LEU A 195 24.31 44.63 -19.33
CA LEU A 195 24.88 43.58 -20.17
C LEU A 195 25.24 42.33 -19.36
N PHE A 196 25.77 42.53 -18.16
CA PHE A 196 26.17 41.44 -17.26
C PHE A 196 25.09 41.09 -16.22
N GLY A 197 23.93 41.75 -16.27
CA GLY A 197 22.81 41.48 -15.36
C GLY A 197 23.10 41.85 -13.90
N GLU A 198 24.04 42.76 -13.64
CA GLU A 198 24.33 43.25 -12.31
C GLU A 198 23.25 44.23 -11.84
N LEU A 199 22.72 43.99 -10.64
CA LEU A 199 21.66 44.78 -10.02
C LEU A 199 22.12 45.31 -8.65
N PRO A 200 23.09 46.25 -8.62
CA PRO A 200 23.55 46.86 -7.38
C PRO A 200 22.39 47.55 -6.65
N GLU A 201 22.45 47.60 -5.32
CA GLU A 201 21.37 48.21 -4.51
C GLU A 201 21.18 49.70 -4.84
N TYR A 202 22.27 50.40 -5.12
CA TYR A 202 22.28 51.82 -5.46
C TYR A 202 23.07 52.04 -6.74
N ILE A 203 22.56 52.93 -7.59
CA ILE A 203 23.27 53.41 -8.77
C ILE A 203 23.33 54.93 -8.78
N VAL A 204 24.36 55.45 -9.44
CA VAL A 204 24.47 56.85 -9.85
C VAL A 204 24.54 56.88 -11.37
N TYR A 205 23.83 57.83 -11.99
CA TYR A 205 23.78 57.95 -13.44
C TYR A 205 24.06 59.38 -13.93
N ALA A 206 24.63 59.51 -15.13
CA ALA A 206 24.94 60.81 -15.70
C ALA A 206 23.68 61.52 -16.20
N ARG A 207 22.84 60.81 -16.97
CA ARG A 207 21.64 61.38 -17.61
C ARG A 207 20.48 60.40 -17.72
N LEU A 208 19.27 60.94 -17.86
CA LEU A 208 18.05 60.19 -18.17
C LEU A 208 17.61 60.45 -19.62
N VAL A 209 17.45 59.39 -20.40
CA VAL A 209 16.91 59.43 -21.76
C VAL A 209 15.71 58.50 -21.81
N GLU A 210 14.49 59.01 -22.08
CA GLU A 210 13.26 58.21 -22.16
C GLU A 210 13.05 57.26 -20.94
N ASN A 211 13.26 57.75 -19.72
CA ASN A 211 13.25 56.98 -18.46
C ASN A 211 14.31 55.87 -18.35
N GLN A 212 15.36 55.92 -19.18
CA GLN A 212 16.54 55.08 -19.04
C GLN A 212 17.72 55.88 -18.49
N ALA A 213 18.33 55.38 -17.42
CA ALA A 213 19.62 55.85 -16.91
C ALA A 213 20.73 55.44 -17.88
N VAL A 214 21.47 56.42 -18.37
CA VAL A 214 22.59 56.23 -19.30
C VAL A 214 23.88 56.68 -18.62
N THR A 215 24.96 55.94 -18.89
CA THR A 215 26.23 56.00 -18.17
C THR A 215 26.00 55.82 -16.67
N VAL A 216 26.02 54.56 -16.23
CA VAL A 216 25.62 54.16 -14.88
C VAL A 216 26.79 53.53 -14.13
N MET A 217 26.85 53.78 -12.83
CA MET A 217 27.83 53.21 -11.91
C MET A 217 27.16 52.74 -10.62
N ALA A 218 27.62 51.62 -10.07
CA ALA A 218 27.22 51.13 -8.76
C ALA A 218 27.73 52.06 -7.65
N ALA A 219 26.90 52.34 -6.65
CA ALA A 219 27.24 53.21 -5.53
C ALA A 219 27.23 52.45 -4.20
N ASP A 220 28.19 52.78 -3.33
CA ASP A 220 28.30 52.17 -2.01
C ASP A 220 27.20 52.68 -1.07
N ALA A 221 26.52 51.77 -0.36
CA ALA A 221 25.46 52.10 0.58
C ALA A 221 25.88 53.11 1.66
N SER A 222 27.14 53.03 2.13
CA SER A 222 27.69 53.96 3.13
C SER A 222 27.85 55.38 2.60
N TRP A 223 28.11 55.54 1.30
CA TRP A 223 28.22 56.85 0.67
C TRP A 223 26.82 57.43 0.41
N VAL A 224 25.88 56.62 -0.08
CA VAL A 224 24.49 57.04 -0.30
C VAL A 224 23.85 57.50 1.01
N ALA A 225 24.04 56.76 2.11
CA ALA A 225 23.48 57.10 3.42
C ALA A 225 23.98 58.45 3.98
N LYS A 226 25.17 58.92 3.56
CA LYS A 226 25.72 60.22 3.95
C LYS A 226 25.30 61.36 3.02
N THR A 227 24.87 61.04 1.80
CA THR A 227 24.73 62.01 0.70
C THR A 227 23.26 62.27 0.34
N ALA A 228 22.44 61.22 0.34
CA ALA A 228 21.02 61.33 0.05
C ALA A 228 20.23 61.85 1.25
N ASP A 229 19.11 62.51 0.98
CA ASP A 229 18.16 62.93 2.01
C ASP A 229 17.62 61.70 2.77
N PRO A 230 17.74 61.64 4.11
CA PRO A 230 17.31 60.48 4.90
C PRO A 230 15.81 60.16 4.76
N ASP A 231 14.95 61.17 4.67
CA ASP A 231 13.49 60.99 4.58
C ASP A 231 13.11 60.45 3.20
N VAL A 232 13.76 60.95 2.15
CA VAL A 232 13.57 60.48 0.78
C VAL A 232 14.08 59.04 0.62
N LEU A 233 15.22 58.72 1.24
CA LEU A 233 15.79 57.38 1.22
C LEU A 233 14.94 56.38 2.01
N ASP A 234 14.37 56.77 3.15
CA ASP A 234 13.43 55.95 3.92
C ASP A 234 12.12 55.71 3.15
N ALA A 235 11.57 56.74 2.51
CA ALA A 235 10.41 56.61 1.63
C ALA A 235 10.69 55.65 0.45
N ALA A 236 11.88 55.73 -0.16
CA ALA A 236 12.29 54.82 -1.22
C ALA A 236 12.41 53.37 -0.72
N ARG A 237 12.95 53.15 0.48
CA ARG A 237 13.03 51.82 1.11
C ARG A 237 11.65 51.24 1.40
N LYS A 238 10.68 52.04 1.85
CA LYS A 238 9.29 51.60 2.06
C LYS A 238 8.59 51.17 0.77
N ARG A 239 8.92 51.81 -0.35
CA ARG A 239 8.40 51.50 -1.70
C ARG A 239 9.15 50.37 -2.41
N ARG A 240 10.24 49.87 -1.83
CA ARG A 240 10.99 48.73 -2.37
C ARG A 240 10.14 47.47 -2.31
N PHE A 241 10.11 46.72 -3.40
CA PHE A 241 9.54 45.40 -3.47
C PHE A 241 10.40 44.40 -2.70
N ILE A 242 9.75 43.64 -1.84
CA ILE A 242 10.32 42.53 -1.09
C ILE A 242 9.66 41.26 -1.60
N ALA A 243 10.47 40.24 -1.80
CA ALA A 243 10.00 38.90 -2.09
C ALA A 243 9.44 38.25 -0.81
N PHE A 244 8.17 37.89 -0.81
CA PHE A 244 7.54 37.08 0.22
C PHE A 244 7.38 35.64 -0.27
N ASN A 245 8.10 34.71 0.35
CA ASN A 245 7.99 33.28 0.08
C ASN A 245 6.75 32.71 0.79
N VAL A 246 5.84 32.11 0.04
CA VAL A 246 4.61 31.53 0.58
C VAL A 246 4.90 30.14 1.14
N SER A 247 5.05 30.06 2.47
CA SER A 247 5.29 28.81 3.21
C SER A 247 3.98 28.09 3.55
N MET A 248 3.30 27.56 2.52
CA MET A 248 2.06 26.80 2.67
C MET A 248 1.98 25.65 1.66
N GLY A 249 1.04 24.73 1.86
CA GLY A 249 0.78 23.61 0.96
C GLY A 249 0.36 24.00 -0.47
N PRO A 250 0.49 23.07 -1.44
CA PRO A 250 0.08 23.28 -2.83
C PRO A 250 -1.36 23.80 -3.00
N THR A 251 -2.31 23.29 -2.21
CA THR A 251 -3.71 23.72 -2.28
C THR A 251 -3.89 25.17 -1.86
N ALA A 252 -3.25 25.57 -0.76
CA ALA A 252 -3.26 26.95 -0.29
C ALA A 252 -2.62 27.91 -1.30
N LYS A 253 -1.52 27.50 -1.92
CA LYS A 253 -0.85 28.25 -2.99
C LYS A 253 -1.75 28.41 -4.21
N ALA A 254 -2.40 27.35 -4.69
CA ALA A 254 -3.32 27.42 -5.83
C ALA A 254 -4.48 28.40 -5.58
N MET A 255 -5.05 28.38 -4.37
CA MET A 255 -6.08 29.35 -3.98
C MET A 255 -5.56 30.78 -3.94
N LEU A 256 -4.34 30.99 -3.43
CA LEU A 256 -3.73 32.32 -3.40
C LEU A 256 -3.52 32.86 -4.82
N ILE A 257 -3.13 31.99 -5.76
CA ILE A 257 -3.01 32.31 -7.20
C ILE A 257 -4.37 32.73 -7.78
N GLU A 258 -5.43 31.98 -7.48
CA GLU A 258 -6.81 32.34 -7.91
C GLU A 258 -7.27 33.67 -7.30
N HIS A 259 -6.87 33.94 -6.05
CA HIS A 259 -7.21 35.16 -5.32
C HIS A 259 -6.35 36.38 -5.68
N MET A 260 -5.38 36.28 -6.59
CA MET A 260 -4.43 37.36 -6.86
C MET A 260 -5.09 38.70 -7.23
N GLU A 261 -6.17 38.70 -8.01
CA GLU A 261 -6.90 39.93 -8.35
C GLU A 261 -7.56 40.56 -7.11
N ARG A 262 -8.13 39.75 -6.22
CA ARG A 262 -8.71 40.23 -4.95
C ARG A 262 -7.62 40.73 -4.00
N LEU A 263 -6.48 40.05 -3.96
CA LEU A 263 -5.31 40.44 -3.18
C LEU A 263 -4.76 41.79 -3.66
N ARG A 264 -4.65 42.00 -4.98
CA ARG A 264 -4.26 43.28 -5.57
C ARG A 264 -5.21 44.43 -5.20
N LEU A 265 -6.51 44.15 -5.10
CA LEU A 265 -7.50 45.16 -4.70
C LEU A 265 -7.46 45.49 -3.20
N LYS A 266 -7.19 44.50 -2.33
CA LYS A 266 -7.22 44.70 -0.87
C LYS A 266 -5.87 45.08 -0.26
N VAL A 267 -4.76 44.61 -0.81
CA VAL A 267 -3.42 44.79 -0.25
C VAL A 267 -2.68 45.91 -0.99
N ASP A 268 -2.36 45.69 -2.26
CA ASP A 268 -1.65 46.64 -3.12
C ASP A 268 -1.82 46.24 -4.58
N ARG A 269 -2.24 47.18 -5.45
CA ARG A 269 -2.39 46.95 -6.90
C ARG A 269 -1.08 46.56 -7.55
N GLU A 270 0.05 46.93 -6.94
CA GLU A 270 1.39 46.61 -7.42
C GLU A 270 1.91 45.23 -6.94
N CYS A 271 1.07 44.39 -6.33
CA CYS A 271 1.48 43.02 -6.00
C CYS A 271 1.71 42.17 -7.27
N HIS A 272 2.89 41.56 -7.37
CA HIS A 272 3.29 40.73 -8.50
C HIS A 272 3.68 39.33 -8.05
N MET A 273 3.25 38.31 -8.79
CA MET A 273 3.83 36.97 -8.63
C MET A 273 5.20 36.92 -9.30
N ASN A 274 6.10 36.12 -8.73
CA ASN A 274 7.33 35.77 -9.41
C ASN A 274 7.03 34.81 -10.58
N GLU A 275 7.02 35.34 -11.80
CA GLU A 275 6.77 34.56 -13.03
C GLU A 275 7.86 33.52 -13.29
N ASP A 276 9.08 33.71 -12.75
CA ASP A 276 10.18 32.76 -12.92
C ASP A 276 9.89 31.43 -12.21
N LEU A 277 9.01 31.45 -11.20
CA LEU A 277 8.57 30.26 -10.46
C LEU A 277 7.31 29.61 -11.03
N ARG A 278 6.74 30.15 -12.12
CA ARG A 278 5.50 29.62 -12.72
C ARG A 278 5.60 28.15 -13.12
N ASN A 279 6.80 27.71 -13.52
CA ASN A 279 7.14 26.34 -13.87
C ASN A 279 8.16 25.72 -12.89
N ASP A 280 8.25 26.25 -11.66
CA ASP A 280 9.15 25.71 -10.64
C ASP A 280 8.77 24.25 -10.33
N PRO A 281 9.70 23.28 -10.47
CA PRO A 281 9.38 21.87 -10.26
C PRO A 281 8.92 21.57 -8.83
N TYR A 282 9.31 22.42 -7.86
CA TYR A 282 8.91 22.32 -6.45
C TYR A 282 7.59 23.06 -6.14
N GLY A 283 6.95 23.69 -7.12
CA GLY A 283 5.73 24.47 -6.90
C GLY A 283 5.88 25.56 -5.82
N ARG A 284 7.04 26.21 -5.75
CA ARG A 284 7.23 27.39 -4.88
C ARG A 284 6.42 28.56 -5.42
N LEU A 285 5.91 29.36 -4.49
CA LEU A 285 5.17 30.57 -4.80
C LEU A 285 5.82 31.73 -4.07
N GLN A 286 6.19 32.76 -4.81
CA GLN A 286 6.76 33.99 -4.28
C GLN A 286 5.95 35.18 -4.79
N ILE A 287 5.60 36.07 -3.86
CA ILE A 287 4.83 37.29 -4.15
C ILE A 287 5.72 38.48 -3.81
N PHE A 288 5.92 39.36 -4.78
CA PHE A 288 6.53 40.66 -4.58
C PHE A 288 5.48 41.65 -4.11
N VAL A 289 5.75 42.26 -2.95
CA VAL A 289 4.94 43.32 -2.35
C VAL A 289 5.86 44.43 -1.87
N THR A 290 5.37 45.66 -1.84
CA THR A 290 6.12 46.79 -1.25
C THR A 290 6.37 46.54 0.24
N ALA A 291 7.54 46.95 0.74
CA ALA A 291 7.94 46.73 2.13
C ALA A 291 6.89 47.24 3.14
N GLU A 292 6.28 48.38 2.84
CA GLU A 292 5.21 48.97 3.65
C GLU A 292 3.95 48.09 3.75
N LYS A 293 3.62 47.33 2.69
CA LYS A 293 2.39 46.53 2.60
C LYS A 293 2.59 45.06 2.96
N LEU A 294 3.78 44.65 3.37
CA LEU A 294 4.09 43.27 3.75
C LEU A 294 3.16 42.74 4.87
N HIS A 295 2.91 43.54 5.90
CA HIS A 295 2.00 43.14 7.00
C HIS A 295 0.55 43.00 6.51
N ALA A 296 0.12 43.81 5.54
CA ALA A 296 -1.21 43.69 4.96
C ALA A 296 -1.36 42.39 4.13
N LEU A 297 -0.30 41.98 3.42
CA LEU A 297 -0.25 40.69 2.73
C LEU A 297 -0.35 39.52 3.73
N GLN A 298 0.44 39.53 4.79
CA GLN A 298 0.42 38.47 5.82
C GLN A 298 -0.97 38.36 6.47
N LYS A 299 -1.58 39.50 6.82
CA LYS A 299 -2.94 39.55 7.37
C LYS A 299 -3.98 38.97 6.40
N TYR A 300 -3.88 39.30 5.10
CA TYR A 300 -4.77 38.75 4.08
C TYR A 300 -4.68 37.21 4.01
N ILE A 301 -3.47 36.66 4.04
CA ILE A 301 -3.24 35.20 4.01
C ILE A 301 -3.87 34.54 5.24
N GLU A 302 -3.66 35.12 6.43
CA GLU A 302 -4.22 34.62 7.69
C GLU A 302 -5.76 34.63 7.69
N GLU A 303 -6.40 35.69 7.17
CA GLU A 303 -7.87 35.83 7.19
C GLU A 303 -8.58 35.03 6.08
N HIS A 304 -7.94 34.84 4.92
CA HIS A 304 -8.63 34.32 3.74
C HIS A 304 -8.12 32.97 3.23
N ILE A 305 -6.88 32.59 3.54
CA ILE A 305 -6.29 31.34 3.03
C ILE A 305 -6.18 30.30 4.14
N LYS A 306 -5.65 30.67 5.30
CA LYS A 306 -5.42 29.74 6.42
C LYS A 306 -6.67 29.01 6.93
N PRO A 307 -7.87 29.63 7.02
CA PRO A 307 -9.08 28.92 7.41
C PRO A 307 -9.42 27.74 6.49
N ARG A 308 -9.01 27.80 5.21
CA ARG A 308 -9.20 26.69 4.28
C ARG A 308 -8.20 25.56 4.50
N VAL A 309 -6.97 25.89 4.89
CA VAL A 309 -5.98 24.86 5.30
C VAL A 309 -6.45 24.11 6.54
N GLU A 310 -7.08 24.82 7.49
CA GLU A 310 -7.70 24.18 8.66
C GLU A 310 -8.89 23.27 8.30
N LEU A 311 -9.59 23.52 7.18
CA LEU A 311 -10.60 22.59 6.67
C LEU A 311 -9.99 21.29 6.12
N LEU A 312 -8.85 21.37 5.42
CA LEU A 312 -8.15 20.18 4.91
C LEU A 312 -7.76 19.21 6.04
N LYS A 313 -7.41 19.75 7.22
CA LYS A 313 -7.10 18.95 8.41
C LYS A 313 -8.30 18.18 8.96
N ARG A 314 -9.52 18.58 8.62
CA ARG A 314 -10.77 17.92 9.04
C ARG A 314 -11.31 16.94 8.00
N GLU A 315 -10.72 16.90 6.81
CA GLU A 315 -11.11 15.95 5.77
C GLU A 315 -10.79 14.52 6.21
N SER A 316 -11.65 13.59 5.81
CA SER A 316 -11.51 12.18 6.12
C SER A 316 -12.00 11.31 4.98
N LEU A 317 -11.37 10.16 4.78
CA LEU A 317 -11.83 9.13 3.84
C LEU A 317 -12.65 8.06 4.57
N GLU A 318 -13.79 7.68 3.99
CA GLU A 318 -14.46 6.43 4.33
C GLU A 318 -13.97 5.29 3.41
N ALA A 319 -13.41 4.25 3.99
CA ALA A 319 -12.83 3.13 3.25
C ALA A 319 -13.33 1.77 3.76
N PRO A 320 -13.59 0.80 2.87
CA PRO A 320 -13.92 -0.56 3.30
C PRO A 320 -12.68 -1.25 3.86
N VAL A 321 -12.87 -2.08 4.89
CA VAL A 321 -11.81 -2.95 5.39
C VAL A 321 -11.86 -4.28 4.63
N SER A 322 -10.71 -4.69 4.07
CA SER A 322 -10.60 -5.96 3.34
C SER A 322 -11.01 -7.15 4.22
N ASP A 323 -11.85 -8.03 3.69
CA ASP A 323 -12.40 -9.23 4.33
C ASP A 323 -13.21 -8.96 5.63
N ALA A 324 -13.79 -7.76 5.74
CA ALA A 324 -14.71 -7.38 6.82
C ALA A 324 -16.03 -6.82 6.28
N ASN A 325 -17.01 -6.58 7.17
CA ASN A 325 -18.34 -6.06 6.84
C ASN A 325 -18.57 -4.61 7.31
N TYR A 326 -17.54 -3.89 7.76
CA TYR A 326 -17.62 -2.51 8.25
C TYR A 326 -16.65 -1.60 7.50
N MET A 327 -16.89 -0.28 7.59
CA MET A 327 -16.05 0.75 7.00
C MET A 327 -15.27 1.50 8.10
N VAL A 328 -14.16 2.12 7.72
CA VAL A 328 -13.36 3.00 8.59
C VAL A 328 -13.42 4.42 8.07
N ARG A 329 -13.49 5.42 8.96
CA ARG A 329 -13.31 6.83 8.62
C ARG A 329 -11.92 7.31 9.07
N ILE A 330 -11.02 7.51 8.11
CA ILE A 330 -9.61 7.88 8.33
C ILE A 330 -9.43 9.38 8.18
N GLY A 331 -8.97 10.07 9.22
CA GLY A 331 -8.68 11.49 9.25
C GLY A 331 -7.19 11.83 9.18
N ALA A 332 -6.85 13.05 9.65
CA ALA A 332 -5.48 13.54 9.68
C ALA A 332 -4.53 12.61 10.45
N GLY A 333 -3.28 12.53 9.99
CA GLY A 333 -2.26 11.62 10.52
C GLY A 333 -2.51 10.15 10.20
N GLY A 334 -3.55 9.82 9.42
CA GLY A 334 -3.91 8.43 9.12
C GLY A 334 -4.67 7.75 10.25
N MET A 335 -5.26 8.51 11.18
CA MET A 335 -5.99 7.99 12.33
C MET A 335 -7.43 7.63 11.98
N ILE A 336 -7.96 6.55 12.56
CA ILE A 336 -9.40 6.27 12.48
C ILE A 336 -10.13 7.14 13.49
N ASN A 337 -11.08 7.92 13.01
CA ASN A 337 -11.97 8.72 13.85
C ASN A 337 -13.20 7.93 14.31
N HIS A 338 -13.68 7.00 13.46
CA HIS A 338 -14.92 6.25 13.69
C HIS A 338 -14.96 4.95 12.86
N LEU A 339 -15.54 3.88 13.41
CA LEU A 339 -15.89 2.64 12.70
C LEU A 339 -17.37 2.67 12.31
N VAL A 340 -17.70 2.44 11.04
CA VAL A 340 -19.10 2.38 10.58
C VAL A 340 -19.50 0.92 10.47
N LEU A 341 -20.24 0.41 11.47
CA LEU A 341 -20.66 -0.98 11.54
C LEU A 341 -21.98 -1.21 10.76
N PRO A 342 -22.27 -2.45 10.33
CA PRO A 342 -23.55 -2.79 9.72
C PRO A 342 -24.72 -2.50 10.67
N GLY A 343 -25.61 -1.61 10.26
CA GLY A 343 -26.78 -1.19 11.05
C GLY A 343 -26.69 0.23 11.62
N ASP A 344 -25.51 0.84 11.62
CA ASP A 344 -25.34 2.24 11.96
C ASP A 344 -25.99 3.09 10.85
N SER A 345 -27.12 3.73 11.14
CA SER A 345 -27.64 4.77 10.25
C SER A 345 -26.57 5.85 10.14
N CYS A 346 -26.08 6.14 8.92
CA CYS A 346 -25.19 7.27 8.66
C CYS A 346 -25.68 8.49 9.44
N SER A 347 -24.96 8.86 10.51
CA SER A 347 -25.32 9.98 11.37
C SER A 347 -25.18 11.27 10.54
N ALA A 348 -26.30 11.71 10.00
CA ALA A 348 -26.48 13.04 9.46
C ALA A 348 -26.64 14.02 10.63
N GLU A 349 -25.57 14.28 11.37
CA GLU A 349 -25.48 15.41 12.31
C GLU A 349 -24.57 16.46 11.64
N SER A 350 -24.93 17.71 11.35
CA SER A 350 -26.11 18.55 11.60
C SER A 350 -26.17 19.64 10.49
N PRO A 351 -27.35 20.01 9.93
CA PRO A 351 -27.47 21.01 8.87
C PRO A 351 -27.74 22.46 9.37
N GLU A 352 -27.28 22.84 10.56
CA GLU A 352 -27.66 24.16 11.15
C GLU A 352 -26.65 25.31 10.98
N SER A 353 -25.57 25.18 10.19
CA SER A 353 -24.65 26.32 9.94
C SER A 353 -24.61 26.84 8.50
N CYS A 354 -25.53 26.42 7.63
CA CYS A 354 -25.60 26.89 6.24
C CYS A 354 -26.76 27.87 6.01
N GLN A 355 -26.72 29.02 6.69
CA GLN A 355 -27.40 30.23 6.23
C GLN A 355 -26.45 31.42 6.30
N LEU A 356 -25.61 31.60 5.28
CA LEU A 356 -25.11 32.91 4.87
C LEU A 356 -24.87 32.87 3.35
N GLY A 357 -25.72 33.57 2.62
CA GLY A 357 -25.72 33.65 1.16
C GLY A 357 -24.57 34.50 0.60
N GLY A 358 -24.19 34.20 -0.65
CA GLY A 358 -23.25 35.02 -1.40
C GLY A 358 -22.73 34.28 -2.63
N THR A 359 -23.06 34.82 -3.81
CA THR A 359 -22.88 34.28 -5.15
C THR A 359 -21.42 34.06 -5.59
N GLY A 360 -21.13 32.93 -6.24
CA GLY A 360 -20.14 32.81 -7.33
C GLY A 360 -18.88 32.00 -7.04
N GLY A 361 -18.74 30.85 -7.74
CA GLY A 361 -17.51 30.07 -7.89
C GLY A 361 -17.58 28.65 -7.31
N HIS A 362 -18.07 27.69 -8.09
CA HIS A 362 -18.20 26.29 -7.69
C HIS A 362 -16.82 25.60 -7.51
N LEU A 363 -16.52 25.21 -6.27
CA LEU A 363 -15.76 24.00 -5.92
C LEU A 363 -16.68 23.16 -5.03
N PRO A 364 -16.90 21.86 -5.32
CA PRO A 364 -17.87 21.06 -4.58
C PRO A 364 -17.37 20.83 -3.15
N ASN A 365 -17.89 21.61 -2.20
CA ASN A 365 -17.82 21.28 -0.78
C ASN A 365 -18.73 20.07 -0.54
N LYS A 366 -18.09 18.90 -0.40
CA LYS A 366 -18.59 17.54 -0.12
C LYS A 366 -18.22 16.60 -1.26
N VAL A 367 -17.01 16.06 -1.19
CA VAL A 367 -16.72 14.74 -1.74
C VAL A 367 -17.04 13.75 -0.60
N LEU A 368 -18.33 13.66 -0.23
CA LEU A 368 -18.87 12.46 0.39
C LEU A 368 -19.09 11.51 -0.78
N VAL A 369 -18.08 10.72 -1.13
CA VAL A 369 -18.33 9.67 -2.12
C VAL A 369 -18.83 8.43 -1.42
N GLY A 370 -20.15 8.34 -1.32
CA GLY A 370 -20.82 7.08 -1.13
C GLY A 370 -20.58 6.22 -2.36
N TYR A 371 -19.63 5.30 -2.27
CA TYR A 371 -19.41 4.26 -3.29
C TYR A 371 -20.02 2.95 -2.81
N SER A 372 -21.34 2.82 -2.99
CA SER A 372 -22.01 1.53 -2.97
C SER A 372 -21.71 0.80 -4.28
N GLY A 373 -20.88 -0.24 -4.20
CA GLY A 373 -20.76 -1.24 -5.26
C GLY A 373 -19.35 -1.42 -5.81
N LEU A 374 -19.00 -2.70 -5.95
CA LEU A 374 -17.84 -3.27 -6.64
C LEU A 374 -16.56 -3.38 -5.80
N VAL A 375 -16.42 -4.57 -5.20
CA VAL A 375 -15.18 -5.12 -4.66
C VAL A 375 -14.13 -5.22 -5.78
N PRO A 376 -12.91 -4.67 -5.60
CA PRO A 376 -11.88 -4.76 -6.63
C PRO A 376 -11.32 -6.18 -6.78
N LEU A 377 -11.22 -6.64 -8.03
CA LEU A 377 -10.91 -8.01 -8.48
C LEU A 377 -9.47 -8.48 -8.35
N ASP A 378 -8.79 -7.87 -7.40
CA ASP A 378 -7.36 -8.03 -7.25
C ASP A 378 -7.05 -8.56 -5.82
N VAL A 379 -8.12 -8.93 -5.09
CA VAL A 379 -8.22 -9.68 -3.81
C VAL A 379 -8.21 -11.21 -4.03
N ILE A 380 -8.06 -11.70 -5.27
CA ILE A 380 -8.19 -13.12 -5.61
C ILE A 380 -6.87 -13.88 -5.39
N ARG A 381 -6.32 -13.86 -4.18
CA ARG A 381 -5.56 -15.02 -3.67
C ARG A 381 -6.21 -15.49 -2.39
N ARG A 382 -7.51 -15.78 -2.49
CA ARG A 382 -8.18 -16.58 -1.47
C ARG A 382 -7.57 -17.97 -1.55
N VAL A 383 -6.78 -18.30 -0.53
CA VAL A 383 -6.33 -19.67 -0.28
C VAL A 383 -7.38 -20.31 0.60
N GLN A 384 -8.28 -21.10 0.01
CA GLN A 384 -9.29 -21.82 0.77
C GLN A 384 -8.85 -23.26 0.98
N LYS A 385 -8.90 -23.71 2.23
CA LYS A 385 -8.60 -25.11 2.59
C LYS A 385 -9.92 -25.84 2.73
N HIS A 386 -10.04 -26.94 2.01
CA HIS A 386 -11.18 -27.83 2.07
C HIS A 386 -10.71 -29.22 2.48
N PHE A 387 -11.51 -29.86 3.32
CA PHE A 387 -11.31 -31.26 3.68
C PHE A 387 -12.58 -32.02 3.36
N ARG A 388 -12.42 -33.15 2.68
CA ARG A 388 -13.53 -34.07 2.45
C ARG A 388 -13.09 -35.50 2.71
N ILE A 389 -14.05 -36.35 3.04
CA ILE A 389 -13.84 -37.79 3.13
C ILE A 389 -14.52 -38.44 1.94
N ASP A 390 -13.74 -39.13 1.12
CA ASP A 390 -14.27 -39.99 0.07
C ASP A 390 -14.58 -41.37 0.68
N VAL A 391 -15.84 -41.79 0.57
CA VAL A 391 -16.35 -43.07 1.08
C VAL A 391 -16.66 -43.96 -0.12
N ARG A 392 -16.10 -45.17 -0.18
CA ARG A 392 -16.30 -46.12 -1.29
C ARG A 392 -16.74 -47.48 -0.81
N TRP A 393 -17.69 -48.11 -1.49
CA TRP A 393 -18.16 -49.46 -1.18
C TRP A 393 -18.59 -50.19 -2.46
N TYR A 394 -18.70 -51.52 -2.39
CA TYR A 394 -19.10 -52.33 -3.54
C TYR A 394 -20.58 -52.73 -3.50
N ARG A 395 -21.22 -52.75 -4.67
CA ARG A 395 -22.55 -53.31 -4.96
C ARG A 395 -22.45 -54.84 -5.03
N ARG A 396 -23.56 -55.54 -4.74
CA ARG A 396 -23.66 -56.99 -5.00
C ARG A 396 -23.65 -57.25 -6.52
N LYS A 397 -23.16 -58.42 -6.93
CA LYS A 397 -23.04 -58.81 -8.35
C LYS A 397 -24.38 -59.12 -9.04
N SER A 398 -25.46 -59.36 -8.30
CA SER A 398 -26.79 -59.64 -8.86
C SER A 398 -27.91 -58.91 -8.11
N TYR A 399 -28.86 -58.33 -8.86
CA TYR A 399 -30.13 -57.79 -8.37
C TYR A 399 -31.24 -58.77 -8.75
N ARG A 400 -31.68 -59.60 -7.81
CA ARG A 400 -32.79 -60.53 -8.01
C ARG A 400 -34.06 -59.94 -7.42
N GLU A 401 -35.05 -59.78 -8.29
CA GLU A 401 -36.41 -59.48 -7.87
C GLU A 401 -37.24 -60.73 -8.03
N ALA A 402 -38.20 -60.93 -7.14
CA ALA A 402 -39.18 -61.98 -7.35
C ALA A 402 -40.58 -61.45 -7.20
N TYR A 403 -41.47 -62.07 -7.96
CA TYR A 403 -42.84 -61.62 -8.12
C TYR A 403 -43.74 -62.75 -7.66
N LEU A 404 -44.69 -62.38 -6.81
CA LEU A 404 -45.77 -63.25 -6.35
C LEU A 404 -47.10 -62.60 -6.73
N LEU A 405 -47.75 -63.19 -7.74
CA LEU A 405 -49.00 -62.70 -8.31
C LEU A 405 -50.19 -63.29 -7.54
N LEU A 406 -50.98 -62.41 -6.93
CA LEU A 406 -52.17 -62.76 -6.16
C LEU A 406 -53.42 -62.55 -7.01
N ARG A 407 -54.04 -63.65 -7.43
CA ARG A 407 -55.27 -63.64 -8.26
C ARG A 407 -56.51 -63.70 -7.37
N HIS A 408 -57.51 -62.85 -7.66
CA HIS A 408 -58.83 -62.86 -6.99
C HIS A 408 -58.80 -62.63 -5.47
N VAL A 409 -57.88 -61.78 -4.97
CA VAL A 409 -57.67 -61.53 -3.54
C VAL A 409 -58.20 -60.15 -3.12
N THR A 410 -58.87 -60.05 -1.96
CA THR A 410 -59.36 -58.77 -1.40
C THR A 410 -58.23 -57.95 -0.77
N GLN A 411 -58.50 -56.68 -0.43
CA GLN A 411 -57.48 -55.82 0.19
C GLN A 411 -57.07 -56.27 1.59
N GLU A 412 -58.05 -56.65 2.40
CA GLU A 412 -57.82 -57.20 3.74
C GLU A 412 -56.96 -58.48 3.68
N GLN A 413 -57.20 -59.34 2.69
CA GLN A 413 -56.39 -60.55 2.50
C GLN A 413 -54.93 -60.25 2.11
N VAL A 414 -54.68 -59.21 1.32
CA VAL A 414 -53.31 -58.80 0.96
C VAL A 414 -52.57 -58.15 2.12
N GLU A 415 -53.25 -57.35 2.95
CA GLU A 415 -52.68 -56.78 4.17
C GLU A 415 -52.40 -57.85 5.23
N LEU A 416 -53.25 -58.88 5.32
CA LEU A 416 -53.01 -60.03 6.20
C LEU A 416 -51.84 -60.90 5.70
N ALA A 417 -51.76 -61.14 4.38
CA ALA A 417 -50.66 -61.87 3.74
C ALA A 417 -49.31 -61.18 3.97
N SER A 418 -49.24 -59.86 3.82
CA SER A 418 -48.01 -59.11 4.06
C SER A 418 -47.60 -59.12 5.52
N THR A 419 -48.55 -59.05 6.45
CA THR A 419 -48.27 -59.13 7.89
C THR A 419 -47.72 -60.51 8.29
N ILE A 420 -48.25 -61.60 7.71
CA ILE A 420 -47.76 -62.96 7.99
C ILE A 420 -46.38 -63.20 7.36
N LEU A 421 -46.16 -62.74 6.13
CA LEU A 421 -44.85 -62.86 5.48
C LEU A 421 -43.78 -62.04 6.23
N ALA A 422 -44.10 -60.80 6.62
CA ALA A 422 -43.18 -59.94 7.38
C ALA A 422 -42.85 -60.48 8.78
N SER A 423 -43.81 -61.14 9.44
CA SER A 423 -43.60 -61.70 10.80
C SER A 423 -42.85 -63.04 10.80
N ARG A 424 -43.04 -63.89 9.78
CA ARG A 424 -42.48 -65.26 9.72
C ARG A 424 -41.22 -65.38 8.86
N ARG A 425 -40.94 -64.43 7.94
CA ARG A 425 -39.77 -64.42 7.04
C ARG A 425 -39.13 -63.03 6.99
N ARG A 426 -38.43 -62.68 8.08
CA ARG A 426 -37.71 -61.40 8.20
C ARG A 426 -36.51 -61.29 7.26
N ASP A 427 -36.05 -62.42 6.71
CA ASP A 427 -34.97 -62.54 5.74
C ASP A 427 -35.36 -62.09 4.32
N LEU A 428 -36.66 -61.90 4.04
CA LEU A 428 -37.17 -61.48 2.73
C LEU A 428 -37.65 -60.03 2.79
N GLN A 429 -36.99 -59.13 2.06
CA GLN A 429 -37.51 -57.76 1.86
C GLN A 429 -38.51 -57.73 0.71
N PHE A 430 -39.67 -57.11 0.92
CA PHE A 430 -40.70 -57.01 -0.12
C PHE A 430 -41.52 -55.72 -0.02
N SER A 431 -42.15 -55.36 -1.15
CA SER A 431 -43.20 -54.34 -1.20
C SER A 431 -44.45 -54.89 -1.89
N ILE A 432 -45.59 -54.32 -1.54
CA ILE A 432 -46.86 -54.63 -2.20
C ILE A 432 -47.09 -53.55 -3.24
N GLN A 433 -47.28 -53.95 -4.49
CA GLN A 433 -47.65 -53.03 -5.56
C GLN A 433 -49.11 -53.29 -5.96
N MET A 434 -49.92 -52.24 -5.87
CA MET A 434 -51.28 -52.25 -6.40
C MET A 434 -51.24 -51.85 -7.87
N PHE A 435 -51.76 -52.72 -8.73
CA PHE A 435 -51.95 -52.36 -10.13
C PHE A 435 -53.18 -51.44 -10.25
N ASP A 436 -52.96 -50.18 -10.61
CA ASP A 436 -54.01 -49.21 -10.90
C ASP A 436 -54.30 -49.24 -12.42
N PRO A 437 -55.48 -49.72 -12.87
CA PRO A 437 -55.81 -49.84 -14.28
C PRO A 437 -55.90 -48.50 -15.02
N SER A 438 -55.82 -47.35 -14.33
CA SER A 438 -55.88 -46.02 -14.93
C SER A 438 -54.56 -45.55 -15.57
N LYS A 439 -53.44 -46.25 -15.37
CA LYS A 439 -52.16 -45.99 -16.05
C LYS A 439 -51.92 -47.05 -17.13
N GLY A 440 -52.44 -46.77 -18.33
CA GLY A 440 -52.68 -47.74 -19.39
C GLY A 440 -51.48 -48.58 -19.86
N GLU A 441 -51.74 -49.86 -20.13
CA GLU A 441 -51.80 -50.42 -21.49
C GLU A 441 -52.43 -51.83 -21.48
N ARG A 442 -53.36 -52.05 -22.43
CA ARG A 442 -54.07 -53.29 -22.83
C ARG A 442 -55.21 -53.80 -21.94
N GLN A 443 -56.43 -53.56 -22.43
CA GLN A 443 -57.66 -54.30 -22.09
C GLN A 443 -57.55 -55.75 -22.55
N PHE A 444 -57.47 -56.72 -21.63
CA PHE A 444 -58.08 -58.05 -21.72
C PHE A 444 -57.79 -58.84 -20.42
N SER A 445 -58.69 -58.77 -19.44
CA SER A 445 -58.94 -59.79 -18.38
C SER A 445 -59.71 -59.13 -17.24
N ARG A 446 -60.82 -59.74 -16.81
CA ARG A 446 -61.65 -59.30 -15.66
C ARG A 446 -61.01 -59.58 -14.28
N ASN A 447 -59.70 -59.80 -14.21
CA ASN A 447 -59.00 -60.12 -12.97
C ASN A 447 -58.02 -59.00 -12.61
N ILE A 448 -58.32 -58.25 -11.55
CA ILE A 448 -57.36 -57.34 -10.92
C ILE A 448 -56.29 -58.22 -10.27
N PHE A 449 -55.06 -58.17 -10.80
CA PHE A 449 -53.91 -58.84 -10.20
C PHE A 449 -53.28 -57.92 -9.16
N ARG A 450 -53.13 -58.39 -7.92
CA ARG A 450 -52.29 -57.73 -6.91
C ARG A 450 -50.96 -58.45 -6.90
N GLN A 451 -49.84 -57.75 -6.72
CA GLN A 451 -48.53 -58.41 -6.68
C GLN A 451 -47.72 -58.02 -5.45
N ILE A 452 -46.99 -59.00 -4.91
CA ILE A 452 -45.93 -58.77 -3.93
C ILE A 452 -44.60 -58.91 -4.66
N VAL A 453 -43.78 -57.88 -4.58
CA VAL A 453 -42.45 -57.84 -5.19
C VAL A 453 -41.41 -57.95 -4.09
N PHE A 454 -40.60 -58.99 -4.13
CA PHE A 454 -39.46 -59.20 -3.26
C PHE A 454 -38.21 -58.59 -3.89
N TYR A 455 -37.41 -57.89 -3.09
CA TYR A 455 -36.19 -57.21 -3.52
C TYR A 455 -34.97 -57.74 -2.75
N ASP A 456 -33.78 -57.52 -3.33
CA ASP A 456 -32.48 -57.82 -2.70
C ASP A 456 -32.33 -59.28 -2.24
N LEU A 457 -32.95 -60.21 -2.98
CA LEU A 457 -32.92 -61.65 -2.70
C LEU A 457 -31.50 -62.23 -2.82
N ASP A 458 -31.25 -63.32 -2.08
CA ASP A 458 -30.01 -64.08 -2.12
C ASP A 458 -29.67 -64.55 -3.55
N GLU A 459 -28.37 -64.56 -3.91
CA GLU A 459 -27.86 -65.00 -5.20
C GLU A 459 -28.17 -66.48 -5.49
N HIS A 460 -28.52 -67.28 -4.48
CA HIS A 460 -28.92 -68.68 -4.65
C HIS A 460 -30.45 -68.88 -4.62
N MET A 461 -31.25 -67.86 -4.29
CA MET A 461 -32.71 -67.97 -4.20
C MET A 461 -33.31 -68.28 -5.57
N THR A 462 -33.90 -69.46 -5.74
CA THR A 462 -34.63 -69.86 -6.94
C THR A 462 -36.14 -69.62 -6.80
N SER A 463 -36.87 -69.68 -7.92
CA SER A 463 -38.35 -69.65 -7.89
C SER A 463 -38.92 -70.78 -7.02
N ASP A 464 -38.26 -71.95 -6.96
CA ASP A 464 -38.71 -73.08 -6.13
C ASP A 464 -38.48 -72.86 -4.63
N ASP A 465 -37.36 -72.25 -4.27
CA ASP A 465 -37.07 -71.89 -2.88
C ASP A 465 -38.07 -70.84 -2.39
N LEU A 466 -38.35 -69.84 -3.22
CA LEU A 466 -39.34 -68.81 -2.89
C LEU A 466 -40.78 -69.36 -2.83
N ARG A 467 -41.13 -70.30 -3.72
CA ARG A 467 -42.42 -71.01 -3.66
C ARG A 467 -42.58 -71.75 -2.34
N SER A 468 -41.58 -72.56 -1.98
CA SER A 468 -41.56 -73.34 -0.75
C SER A 468 -41.61 -72.45 0.50
N ALA A 469 -41.01 -71.26 0.41
CA ALA A 469 -41.00 -70.26 1.46
C ALA A 469 -42.35 -69.54 1.67
N THR A 470 -43.11 -69.31 0.61
CA THR A 470 -44.24 -68.34 0.62
C THR A 470 -45.60 -69.01 0.49
N ILE A 471 -45.77 -70.02 -0.36
CA ILE A 471 -47.07 -70.65 -0.63
C ILE A 471 -47.71 -71.26 0.64
N PRO A 472 -46.99 -72.03 1.49
CA PRO A 472 -47.60 -72.61 2.69
C PRO A 472 -48.07 -71.58 3.73
N LEU A 473 -47.50 -70.37 3.70
CA LEU A 473 -47.90 -69.28 4.58
C LEU A 473 -49.15 -68.55 4.06
N LEU A 474 -49.30 -68.47 2.74
CA LEU A 474 -50.44 -67.84 2.08
C LEU A 474 -51.68 -68.75 2.08
N GLU A 475 -51.50 -70.06 1.96
CA GLU A 475 -52.60 -71.03 2.07
C GLU A 475 -53.26 -71.00 3.46
N LYS A 476 -52.49 -70.72 4.53
CA LYS A 476 -53.02 -70.56 5.91
C LYS A 476 -54.01 -69.40 6.07
N VAL A 477 -54.00 -68.44 5.15
CA VAL A 477 -54.96 -67.32 5.09
C VAL A 477 -55.93 -67.43 3.92
N ASN A 478 -56.09 -68.65 3.40
CA ASN A 478 -57.02 -69.00 2.34
C ASN A 478 -56.70 -68.32 0.99
N ILE A 479 -55.44 -67.94 0.77
CA ILE A 479 -54.95 -67.38 -0.50
C ILE A 479 -54.24 -68.49 -1.27
N HIS A 480 -54.85 -68.93 -2.37
CA HIS A 480 -54.31 -69.99 -3.21
C HIS A 480 -53.50 -69.36 -4.35
N VAL A 481 -52.20 -69.64 -4.37
CA VAL A 481 -51.27 -69.13 -5.38
C VAL A 481 -50.79 -70.30 -6.23
N ARG A 482 -50.82 -70.16 -7.55
CA ARG A 482 -50.31 -71.21 -8.44
C ARG A 482 -48.79 -71.14 -8.47
N ASN A 483 -48.13 -72.27 -8.68
CA ASN A 483 -46.67 -72.29 -8.80
C ASN A 483 -46.15 -71.37 -9.93
N GLU A 484 -46.91 -71.22 -11.01
CA GLU A 484 -46.59 -70.30 -12.13
C GLU A 484 -46.68 -68.81 -11.76
N ASP A 485 -47.37 -68.48 -10.67
CA ASP A 485 -47.56 -67.10 -10.20
C ASP A 485 -46.44 -66.62 -9.26
N VAL A 486 -45.46 -67.48 -8.94
CA VAL A 486 -44.28 -67.16 -8.13
C VAL A 486 -43.02 -67.41 -8.93
N PHE A 487 -42.29 -66.36 -9.26
CA PHE A 487 -41.06 -66.46 -10.05
C PHE A 487 -40.03 -65.41 -9.65
N VAL A 488 -38.76 -65.84 -9.62
CA VAL A 488 -37.60 -64.96 -9.47
C VAL A 488 -37.13 -64.55 -10.87
N LEU A 489 -37.02 -63.26 -11.12
CA LEU A 489 -36.39 -62.72 -12.31
C LEU A 489 -34.89 -62.55 -12.07
N TYR A 490 -34.11 -63.14 -12.96
CA TYR A 490 -32.66 -63.02 -12.99
C TYR A 490 -32.28 -61.80 -13.84
N SER A 491 -32.12 -60.64 -13.21
CA SER A 491 -31.51 -59.50 -13.91
C SER A 491 -29.99 -59.64 -13.88
N ARG A 492 -29.35 -59.60 -15.06
CA ARG A 492 -27.88 -59.56 -15.18
C ARG A 492 -27.29 -58.18 -14.87
N SER A 493 -28.13 -57.16 -14.64
CA SER A 493 -27.68 -55.79 -14.38
C SER A 493 -28.32 -55.21 -13.11
N TYR A 494 -27.53 -54.47 -12.34
CA TYR A 494 -27.96 -53.79 -11.12
C TYR A 494 -28.41 -52.37 -11.52
N PRO A 495 -29.71 -52.04 -11.45
CA PRO A 495 -30.20 -50.74 -11.91
C PRO A 495 -29.55 -49.60 -11.12
N CYS A 496 -29.33 -48.45 -11.77
CA CYS A 496 -28.78 -47.28 -11.09
C CYS A 496 -29.70 -46.85 -9.93
N GLU A 497 -29.12 -46.52 -8.78
CA GLU A 497 -29.88 -46.21 -7.57
C GLU A 497 -30.76 -44.97 -7.75
N ASP A 498 -32.04 -45.11 -7.46
CA ASP A 498 -32.98 -44.00 -7.48
C ASP A 498 -32.65 -42.95 -6.40
N GLU A 499 -33.28 -41.77 -6.48
CA GLU A 499 -33.04 -40.70 -5.50
C GLU A 499 -33.37 -41.14 -4.06
N ARG A 500 -34.37 -42.02 -3.90
CA ARG A 500 -34.81 -42.51 -2.60
C ARG A 500 -33.75 -43.39 -1.92
N ARG A 501 -33.13 -44.31 -2.67
CA ARG A 501 -32.02 -45.16 -2.20
C ARG A 501 -30.74 -44.37 -1.97
N ARG A 502 -30.41 -43.40 -2.83
CA ARG A 502 -29.27 -42.49 -2.58
C ARG A 502 -29.41 -41.72 -1.28
N LYS A 503 -30.60 -41.14 -1.00
CA LYS A 503 -30.90 -40.49 0.28
C LYS A 503 -30.86 -41.45 1.48
N LYS A 504 -31.07 -42.75 1.29
CA LYS A 504 -30.93 -43.76 2.35
C LYS A 504 -29.45 -43.99 2.68
N TYR A 505 -28.58 -44.09 1.67
CA TYR A 505 -27.13 -44.18 1.86
C TYR A 505 -26.56 -42.92 2.50
N GLU A 506 -26.98 -41.72 2.07
CA GLU A 506 -26.58 -40.44 2.67
C GLU A 506 -26.90 -40.40 4.17
N ARG A 507 -28.14 -40.74 4.55
CA ARG A 507 -28.55 -40.81 5.96
C ARG A 507 -27.76 -41.83 6.77
N ARG A 508 -27.45 -42.99 6.19
CA ARG A 508 -26.69 -44.05 6.87
C ARG A 508 -25.23 -43.62 7.13
N ILE A 509 -24.59 -43.02 6.14
CA ILE A 509 -23.25 -42.43 6.29
C ILE A 509 -23.28 -41.30 7.32
N ALA A 510 -24.26 -40.40 7.23
CA ALA A 510 -24.38 -39.27 8.15
C ALA A 510 -24.57 -39.72 9.61
N SER A 511 -25.44 -40.70 9.86
CA SER A 511 -25.69 -41.23 11.21
C SER A 511 -24.48 -41.96 11.79
N TYR A 512 -23.75 -42.74 10.97
CA TYR A 512 -22.51 -43.39 11.41
C TYR A 512 -21.44 -42.38 11.82
N LEU A 513 -21.26 -41.33 11.00
CA LEU A 513 -20.32 -40.26 11.31
C LEU A 513 -20.77 -39.45 12.53
N GLU A 514 -22.05 -39.12 12.66
CA GLU A 514 -22.61 -38.41 13.82
C GLU A 514 -22.33 -39.13 15.14
N ASN A 515 -22.47 -40.47 15.17
CA ASN A 515 -22.17 -41.27 16.36
C ASN A 515 -20.68 -41.23 16.75
N ILE A 516 -19.79 -41.32 15.78
CA ILE A 516 -18.34 -41.18 16.00
C ILE A 516 -18.03 -39.75 16.50
N GLY A 517 -18.62 -38.74 15.87
CA GLY A 517 -18.46 -37.33 16.25
C GLY A 517 -18.93 -37.02 17.68
N ARG A 518 -20.04 -37.61 18.12
CA ARG A 518 -20.51 -37.51 19.52
C ARG A 518 -19.59 -38.24 20.49
N SER A 519 -19.19 -39.47 20.16
CA SER A 519 -18.30 -40.27 21.01
C SER A 519 -16.94 -39.61 21.20
N ALA A 520 -16.42 -38.97 20.15
CA ALA A 520 -15.18 -38.19 20.17
C ALA A 520 -15.34 -36.76 20.71
N LYS A 521 -16.53 -36.37 21.20
CA LYS A 521 -16.86 -35.01 21.68
C LYS A 521 -16.56 -33.90 20.66
N ILE A 522 -16.68 -34.20 19.37
CA ILE A 522 -16.57 -33.22 18.27
C ILE A 522 -17.94 -32.59 17.98
N ILE A 523 -19.03 -33.33 18.21
CA ILE A 523 -20.42 -32.85 18.13
C ILE A 523 -20.97 -32.77 19.56
N GLU A 524 -21.43 -31.59 19.97
CA GLU A 524 -21.99 -31.37 21.31
C GLU A 524 -23.31 -32.13 21.51
N ASN A 525 -23.46 -32.78 22.66
CA ASN A 525 -24.74 -33.32 23.11
C ASN A 525 -25.55 -32.16 23.70
N ARG A 526 -26.56 -31.66 23.00
CA ARG A 526 -27.57 -30.81 23.65
C ARG A 526 -28.27 -31.66 24.71
N HIS A 527 -28.02 -31.36 25.99
CA HIS A 527 -28.78 -31.93 27.09
C HIS A 527 -30.26 -31.61 26.90
N SER A 528 -31.09 -32.64 26.97
CA SER A 528 -32.54 -32.57 26.91
C SER A 528 -33.10 -32.10 28.24
N ASP A 529 -32.90 -30.83 28.59
CA ASP A 529 -33.69 -30.14 29.61
C ASP A 529 -34.73 -29.24 28.94
N ALA A 530 -35.65 -29.87 28.22
CA ALA A 530 -36.87 -29.20 27.73
C ALA A 530 -37.98 -29.40 28.77
N LYS A 531 -38.04 -28.53 29.78
CA LYS A 531 -39.30 -28.30 30.51
C LYS A 531 -40.22 -27.46 29.63
N VAL A 532 -41.26 -28.13 29.12
CA VAL A 532 -42.62 -27.63 28.85
C VAL A 532 -42.69 -26.22 28.25
N PHE A 533 -42.58 -26.12 26.93
CA PHE A 533 -43.45 -25.24 26.15
C PHE A 533 -43.85 -25.96 24.87
N SER A 534 -45.17 -26.14 24.72
CA SER A 534 -45.82 -26.69 23.55
C SER A 534 -45.75 -25.69 22.41
N GLU A 535 -44.74 -25.83 21.55
CA GLU A 535 -44.73 -25.48 20.12
C GLU A 535 -43.36 -25.90 19.58
N GLU A 536 -43.31 -26.94 18.75
CA GLU A 536 -42.06 -27.44 18.15
C GLU A 536 -41.46 -26.38 17.20
N PRO A 537 -40.25 -25.86 17.43
CA PRO A 537 -39.52 -25.19 16.38
C PRO A 537 -38.79 -26.26 15.54
N LYS A 538 -39.16 -26.39 14.26
CA LYS A 538 -38.42 -27.16 13.25
C LYS A 538 -37.07 -26.51 12.95
N TYR A 539 -36.10 -26.64 13.84
CA TYR A 539 -34.69 -26.44 13.49
C TYR A 539 -34.13 -27.76 12.95
N GLU A 540 -33.89 -27.83 11.64
CA GLU A 540 -33.12 -28.93 11.05
C GLU A 540 -31.73 -28.99 11.70
N ARG A 541 -31.38 -30.16 12.25
CA ARG A 541 -30.08 -30.43 12.88
C ARG A 541 -28.96 -30.19 11.84
N GLN A 542 -28.27 -29.06 11.90
CA GLN A 542 -27.11 -28.81 11.03
C GLN A 542 -25.89 -29.58 11.54
N LEU A 543 -25.56 -30.68 10.85
CA LEU A 543 -24.30 -31.40 11.05
C LEU A 543 -23.13 -30.59 10.46
N PRO A 544 -21.89 -30.72 10.98
CA PRO A 544 -20.73 -29.96 10.50
C PRO A 544 -20.22 -30.40 9.12
N PHE A 545 -20.93 -31.33 8.47
CA PHE A 545 -20.62 -31.88 7.16
C PHE A 545 -21.89 -32.21 6.37
N ASN A 546 -21.76 -32.19 5.05
CA ASN A 546 -22.78 -32.64 4.11
C ASN A 546 -22.32 -33.91 3.42
N VAL A 547 -23.21 -34.90 3.33
CA VAL A 547 -22.94 -36.17 2.63
C VAL A 547 -23.62 -36.14 1.27
N HIS A 548 -22.85 -36.43 0.22
CA HIS A 548 -23.39 -36.59 -1.12
C HIS A 548 -23.00 -37.96 -1.71
N VAL A 549 -23.98 -38.77 -2.08
CA VAL A 549 -23.74 -40.06 -2.76
C VAL A 549 -23.73 -39.86 -4.26
N ASN A 550 -22.59 -40.16 -4.89
CA ASN A 550 -22.40 -40.00 -6.32
C ASN A 550 -23.27 -41.00 -7.08
N SER A 551 -23.94 -40.52 -8.15
CA SER A 551 -24.66 -41.40 -9.07
C SER A 551 -23.69 -42.26 -9.85
N VAL A 552 -24.05 -43.53 -10.06
CA VAL A 552 -23.25 -44.44 -10.86
C VAL A 552 -23.59 -44.27 -12.34
N SER A 553 -22.57 -44.28 -13.20
CA SER A 553 -22.69 -43.92 -14.63
C SER A 553 -23.27 -45.05 -15.48
N ALA A 554 -23.01 -46.31 -15.11
CA ALA A 554 -23.51 -47.49 -15.79
C ALA A 554 -24.02 -48.57 -14.81
N GLU A 555 -24.93 -49.43 -15.28
CA GLU A 555 -25.43 -50.58 -14.53
C GLU A 555 -24.35 -51.62 -14.22
N SER A 556 -23.21 -51.59 -14.94
CA SER A 556 -22.05 -52.48 -14.78
C SER A 556 -21.06 -52.06 -13.69
N ASP A 557 -21.16 -50.84 -13.16
CA ASP A 557 -20.15 -50.25 -12.27
C ASP A 557 -20.32 -50.74 -10.82
N LEU A 558 -19.61 -51.78 -10.40
CA LEU A 558 -19.83 -52.37 -9.07
C LEU A 558 -19.35 -51.49 -7.89
N GLU A 559 -18.58 -50.43 -8.11
CA GLU A 559 -18.11 -49.53 -7.05
C GLU A 559 -19.04 -48.31 -6.92
N MET A 560 -19.54 -48.05 -5.71
CA MET A 560 -20.23 -46.83 -5.34
C MET A 560 -19.30 -45.89 -4.57
N SER A 561 -19.58 -44.60 -4.65
CA SER A 561 -18.83 -43.59 -3.91
C SER A 561 -19.74 -42.52 -3.34
N ALA A 562 -19.33 -41.95 -2.22
CA ALA A 562 -19.89 -40.76 -1.61
C ALA A 562 -18.77 -39.81 -1.21
N SER A 563 -19.10 -38.53 -1.12
CA SER A 563 -18.21 -37.47 -0.67
C SER A 563 -18.83 -36.79 0.54
N VAL A 564 -18.06 -36.68 1.61
CA VAL A 564 -18.46 -36.01 2.84
C VAL A 564 -17.70 -34.70 2.92
N HIS A 565 -18.38 -33.59 2.69
CA HIS A 565 -17.79 -32.26 2.64
C HIS A 565 -17.96 -31.56 3.99
N PHE A 566 -16.85 -31.21 4.62
CA PHE A 566 -16.87 -30.47 5.88
C PHE A 566 -16.94 -28.97 5.62
N LEU A 567 -17.74 -28.27 6.43
CA LEU A 567 -17.83 -26.80 6.38
C LEU A 567 -16.55 -26.12 6.90
N ASN A 568 -15.78 -26.82 7.74
CA ASN A 568 -14.54 -26.34 8.32
C ASN A 568 -13.43 -27.39 8.17
N PHE A 569 -12.30 -26.98 7.61
CA PHE A 569 -11.13 -27.84 7.38
C PHE A 569 -10.63 -28.54 8.65
N ASN A 570 -10.42 -27.79 9.73
CA ASN A 570 -9.85 -28.33 10.98
C ASN A 570 -10.82 -29.30 11.66
N ILE A 571 -12.12 -29.03 11.59
CA ILE A 571 -13.14 -29.97 12.08
C ILE A 571 -13.06 -31.27 11.28
N GLY A 572 -12.99 -31.20 9.96
CA GLY A 572 -12.89 -32.37 9.09
C GLY A 572 -11.67 -33.24 9.37
N VAL A 573 -10.49 -32.64 9.57
CA VAL A 573 -9.26 -33.37 9.92
C VAL A 573 -9.42 -34.10 11.25
N ARG A 574 -9.87 -33.40 12.30
CA ARG A 574 -10.14 -34.01 13.62
C ARG A 574 -11.16 -35.14 13.54
N PHE A 575 -12.18 -34.97 12.70
CA PHE A 575 -13.21 -35.98 12.48
C PHE A 575 -12.61 -37.22 11.81
N PHE A 576 -11.73 -37.04 10.83
CA PHE A 576 -11.07 -38.15 10.16
C PHE A 576 -10.11 -38.90 11.08
N ASP A 577 -9.36 -38.20 11.93
CA ASP A 577 -8.52 -38.85 12.94
C ASP A 577 -9.36 -39.70 13.91
N ALA A 578 -10.50 -39.17 14.37
CA ALA A 578 -11.44 -39.91 15.22
C ALA A 578 -12.03 -41.14 14.51
N ILE A 579 -12.34 -41.05 13.21
CA ILE A 579 -12.76 -42.20 12.41
C ILE A 579 -11.64 -43.24 12.33
N MET A 580 -10.41 -42.82 12.02
CA MET A 580 -9.29 -43.75 11.88
C MET A 580 -8.97 -44.46 13.20
N GLU A 581 -9.13 -43.79 14.34
CA GLU A 581 -9.01 -44.39 15.66
C GLU A 581 -10.16 -45.36 15.97
N HIS A 582 -11.41 -44.96 15.67
CA HIS A 582 -12.58 -45.82 15.83
C HIS A 582 -12.46 -47.11 15.00
N LEU A 583 -11.96 -47.02 13.76
CA LEU A 583 -11.75 -48.16 12.88
C LEU A 583 -10.65 -49.14 13.34
N ARG A 584 -9.80 -48.76 14.33
CA ARG A 584 -8.83 -49.70 14.94
C ARG A 584 -9.50 -50.66 15.92
N THR A 585 -10.62 -50.25 16.52
CA THR A 585 -11.26 -50.93 17.66
C THR A 585 -12.68 -51.40 17.35
N HIS A 586 -13.33 -50.85 16.32
CA HIS A 586 -14.72 -51.11 15.97
C HIS A 586 -14.88 -51.47 14.48
N ALA A 587 -15.98 -52.16 14.15
CA ALA A 587 -16.26 -52.58 12.78
C ALA A 587 -16.52 -51.39 11.83
N PRO A 588 -16.02 -51.44 10.58
CA PRO A 588 -16.23 -50.38 9.59
C PRO A 588 -17.71 -50.25 9.18
N LEU A 589 -18.07 -49.07 8.66
CA LEU A 589 -19.41 -48.78 8.13
C LEU A 589 -19.82 -49.86 7.11
N SER A 590 -20.77 -50.71 7.48
CA SER A 590 -21.42 -51.63 6.54
C SER A 590 -22.55 -50.92 5.82
N MET A 591 -22.67 -51.13 4.51
CA MET A 591 -23.79 -50.64 3.68
C MET A 591 -24.90 -51.70 3.50
N GLY A 592 -24.78 -52.88 4.14
CA GLY A 592 -25.75 -53.99 4.11
C GLY A 592 -25.78 -54.81 5.41
N GLU A 593 -26.47 -55.96 5.43
CA GLU A 593 -26.64 -56.83 6.62
C GLU A 593 -25.52 -57.89 6.79
N ILE A 594 -24.66 -58.09 5.79
CA ILE A 594 -23.54 -59.05 5.83
C ILE A 594 -22.22 -58.31 5.60
N TYR A 595 -21.21 -58.55 6.45
CA TYR A 595 -19.94 -57.83 6.58
C TYR A 595 -19.01 -57.78 5.34
N VAL A 596 -19.40 -58.30 4.19
CA VAL A 596 -18.54 -58.39 2.99
C VAL A 596 -18.43 -57.04 2.23
N ASN A 597 -19.27 -56.04 2.55
CA ASN A 597 -19.36 -54.74 1.86
C ASN A 597 -19.05 -53.53 2.76
N SER A 598 -17.98 -53.59 3.55
CA SER A 598 -17.55 -52.45 4.39
C SER A 598 -17.06 -51.27 3.55
N ALA A 599 -17.48 -50.06 3.88
CA ALA A 599 -17.08 -48.85 3.19
C ALA A 599 -15.65 -48.44 3.57
N ARG A 600 -14.82 -48.17 2.55
CA ARG A 600 -13.48 -47.60 2.71
C ARG A 600 -13.59 -46.08 2.75
N MET A 601 -12.99 -45.47 3.77
CA MET A 601 -12.95 -44.02 3.92
C MET A 601 -11.53 -43.50 3.67
N THR A 602 -11.40 -42.43 2.89
CA THR A 602 -10.11 -41.78 2.62
C THR A 602 -10.24 -40.26 2.76
N GLY A 603 -9.40 -39.66 3.59
CA GLY A 603 -9.30 -38.21 3.71
C GLY A 603 -8.66 -37.60 2.46
N VAL A 604 -9.25 -36.52 1.97
CA VAL A 604 -8.79 -35.77 0.80
C VAL A 604 -8.61 -34.31 1.21
N TYR A 605 -7.39 -33.83 1.05
CA TYR A 605 -7.00 -32.45 1.31
C TYR A 605 -7.03 -31.67 0.01
N THR A 606 -7.75 -30.57 0.01
CA THR A 606 -7.84 -29.66 -1.15
C THR A 606 -7.43 -28.26 -0.73
N ILE A 607 -6.53 -27.64 -1.48
CA ILE A 607 -6.19 -26.23 -1.33
C ILE A 607 -6.52 -25.51 -2.63
N ASP A 608 -7.45 -24.57 -2.56
CA ASP A 608 -7.87 -23.75 -3.67
C ASP A 608 -7.07 -22.45 -3.69
N ILE A 609 -6.37 -22.20 -4.80
CA ILE A 609 -5.60 -20.98 -5.02
C ILE A 609 -6.32 -20.13 -6.06
N GLY A 610 -6.90 -19.02 -5.61
CA GLY A 610 -7.51 -18.04 -6.50
C GLY A 610 -6.48 -17.38 -7.43
N THR A 611 -6.88 -17.13 -8.67
CA THR A 611 -6.12 -16.36 -9.66
C THR A 611 -7.05 -15.73 -10.70
N SER A 612 -6.53 -14.85 -11.57
CA SER A 612 -7.28 -14.37 -12.72
C SER A 612 -7.41 -15.44 -13.80
N ARG A 613 -8.53 -15.47 -14.51
CA ARG A 613 -8.78 -16.36 -15.65
C ARG A 613 -7.74 -16.17 -16.77
N ARG A 614 -7.30 -14.92 -16.99
CA ARG A 614 -6.22 -14.58 -17.93
C ARG A 614 -4.92 -15.29 -17.58
N LEU A 615 -4.49 -15.20 -16.31
CA LEU A 615 -3.26 -15.84 -15.86
C LEU A 615 -3.36 -17.36 -15.89
N ALA A 616 -4.48 -17.92 -15.42
CA ALA A 616 -4.73 -19.36 -15.47
C ALA A 616 -4.73 -19.91 -16.91
N PHE A 617 -5.25 -19.13 -17.87
CA PHE A 617 -5.22 -19.49 -19.29
C PHE A 617 -3.79 -19.48 -19.85
N SER A 618 -3.02 -18.41 -19.60
CA SER A 618 -1.61 -18.31 -20.02
C SER A 618 -0.75 -19.46 -19.46
N LEU A 619 -0.99 -19.83 -18.20
CA LEU A 619 -0.24 -20.89 -17.51
C LEU A 619 -0.78 -22.30 -17.74
N ARG A 620 -1.85 -22.50 -18.51
CA ARG A 620 -2.50 -23.82 -18.67
C ARG A 620 -1.53 -24.93 -19.08
N GLY A 621 -0.59 -24.63 -19.98
CA GLY A 621 0.44 -25.59 -20.39
C GLY A 621 1.47 -25.88 -19.31
N ASP A 622 1.85 -24.86 -18.53
CA ASP A 622 2.81 -24.98 -17.42
C ASP A 622 2.19 -25.72 -16.23
N LEU A 623 0.92 -25.45 -15.91
CA LEU A 623 0.16 -26.16 -14.89
C LEU A 623 -0.02 -27.65 -15.25
N LYS A 624 -0.30 -28.00 -16.51
CA LYS A 624 -0.35 -29.41 -16.96
C LYS A 624 1.00 -30.12 -16.84
N ARG A 625 2.10 -29.42 -17.16
CA ARG A 625 3.46 -29.96 -16.99
C ARG A 625 3.79 -30.16 -15.52
N LEU A 626 3.39 -29.22 -14.66
CA LEU A 626 3.55 -29.35 -13.21
C LEU A 626 2.72 -30.51 -12.66
N GLU A 627 1.45 -30.63 -13.05
CA GLU A 627 0.57 -31.74 -12.68
C GLU A 627 1.20 -33.09 -13.04
N SER A 628 1.72 -33.24 -14.26
CA SER A 628 2.37 -34.49 -14.69
C SER A 628 3.60 -34.84 -13.84
N ARG A 629 4.37 -33.84 -13.41
CA ARG A 629 5.53 -34.04 -12.51
C ARG A 629 5.08 -34.42 -11.09
N LEU A 630 4.04 -33.76 -10.57
CA LEU A 630 3.50 -34.00 -9.23
C LEU A 630 2.76 -35.34 -9.12
N ALA A 631 2.05 -35.76 -10.17
CA ALA A 631 1.37 -37.05 -10.22
C ALA A 631 2.35 -38.22 -10.06
N ASN A 632 3.55 -38.11 -10.64
CA ASN A 632 4.58 -39.15 -10.58
C ASN A 632 5.35 -39.20 -9.24
N THR A 633 5.24 -38.18 -8.40
CA THR A 633 6.10 -38.00 -7.22
C THR A 633 5.34 -37.83 -5.91
N HIS A 634 4.12 -37.28 -5.93
CA HIS A 634 3.43 -36.81 -4.73
C HIS A 634 1.99 -37.35 -4.55
N GLU A 635 1.42 -38.10 -5.51
CA GLU A 635 -0.02 -38.47 -5.53
C GLU A 635 -0.95 -37.24 -5.42
N VAL A 636 -0.54 -36.12 -6.02
CA VAL A 636 -1.30 -34.86 -6.03
C VAL A 636 -1.82 -34.59 -7.44
N LYS A 637 -3.05 -34.12 -7.52
CA LYS A 637 -3.74 -33.71 -8.75
C LYS A 637 -3.99 -32.20 -8.73
N LEU A 638 -3.89 -31.56 -9.89
CA LEU A 638 -4.25 -30.15 -10.06
C LEU A 638 -5.55 -30.04 -10.85
N GLU A 639 -6.52 -29.30 -10.33
CA GLU A 639 -7.79 -29.06 -11.01
C GLU A 639 -7.97 -27.56 -11.28
N LEU A 640 -8.43 -27.22 -12.49
CA LEU A 640 -8.69 -25.84 -12.91
C LEU A 640 -10.20 -25.60 -12.91
N GLY A 641 -10.67 -24.82 -11.94
CA GLY A 641 -12.05 -24.38 -11.82
C GLY A 641 -12.27 -23.00 -12.45
N TYR A 642 -13.44 -22.80 -13.06
CA TYR A 642 -13.93 -21.50 -13.52
C TYR A 642 -15.28 -21.24 -12.86
N ASP A 643 -15.47 -20.06 -12.29
CA ASP A 643 -16.72 -19.69 -11.63
C ASP A 643 -17.88 -19.65 -12.64
N LYS A 644 -19.02 -20.26 -12.30
CA LYS A 644 -20.19 -20.40 -13.21
C LYS A 644 -21.26 -19.32 -13.01
N TYR A 645 -21.18 -18.51 -11.95
CA TYR A 645 -22.21 -17.54 -11.58
C TYR A 645 -21.57 -16.19 -11.18
N GLY A 646 -21.46 -15.24 -12.12
CA GLY A 646 -21.03 -13.86 -11.83
C GLY A 646 -20.73 -13.06 -13.09
N SER A 647 -21.32 -11.86 -13.20
CA SER A 647 -21.12 -10.91 -14.30
C SER A 647 -19.66 -10.44 -14.41
N PHE A 648 -19.16 -10.33 -15.66
CA PHE A 648 -17.96 -9.60 -16.10
C PHE A 648 -16.94 -9.23 -15.01
N ASP A 649 -16.32 -10.22 -14.36
CA ASP A 649 -14.89 -10.22 -14.11
C ASP A 649 -14.41 -11.58 -13.59
N SER A 650 -13.28 -12.01 -14.12
CA SER A 650 -13.01 -13.42 -14.42
C SER A 650 -12.04 -14.07 -13.42
N CYS A 651 -12.58 -14.70 -12.37
CA CYS A 651 -11.81 -15.53 -11.43
C CYS A 651 -11.61 -16.95 -11.98
N ALA A 652 -10.43 -17.52 -11.74
CA ALA A 652 -10.16 -18.94 -11.92
C ALA A 652 -9.52 -19.48 -10.63
N THR A 653 -9.75 -20.77 -10.36
CA THR A 653 -9.22 -21.43 -9.17
C THR A 653 -8.32 -22.57 -9.61
N VAL A 654 -7.10 -22.62 -9.06
CA VAL A 654 -6.22 -23.79 -9.18
C VAL A 654 -6.31 -24.57 -7.88
N SER A 655 -6.98 -25.71 -7.93
CA SER A 655 -7.18 -26.60 -6.79
C SER A 655 -6.07 -27.64 -6.74
N VAL A 656 -5.36 -27.70 -5.63
CA VAL A 656 -4.35 -28.71 -5.33
C VAL A 656 -4.99 -29.79 -4.47
N VAL A 657 -5.16 -30.99 -5.01
CA VAL A 657 -5.92 -32.08 -4.38
C VAL A 657 -5.00 -33.27 -4.11
N GLY A 658 -4.98 -33.78 -2.88
CA GLY A 658 -4.14 -34.94 -2.53
C GLY A 658 -4.55 -35.64 -1.23
N LYS A 659 -3.95 -36.79 -0.97
CA LYS A 659 -4.22 -37.61 0.22
C LYS A 659 -3.35 -37.26 1.43
N TYR A 660 -2.22 -36.60 1.21
CA TYR A 660 -1.24 -36.26 2.25
C TYR A 660 -1.08 -34.75 2.30
N TYR A 661 -1.35 -34.14 3.46
CA TYR A 661 -1.39 -32.69 3.60
C TYR A 661 -0.05 -32.02 3.26
N ASP A 662 1.07 -32.56 3.75
CA ASP A 662 2.41 -32.00 3.50
C ASP A 662 2.74 -31.95 2.00
N ARG A 663 2.37 -33.00 1.26
CA ARG A 663 2.57 -33.06 -0.20
C ARG A 663 1.69 -32.06 -0.94
N VAL A 664 0.48 -31.80 -0.44
CA VAL A 664 -0.41 -30.77 -0.96
C VAL A 664 0.15 -29.37 -0.70
N LEU A 665 0.80 -29.14 0.45
CA LEU A 665 1.50 -27.88 0.75
C LEU A 665 2.73 -27.67 -0.15
N ASP A 666 3.53 -28.70 -0.40
CA ASP A 666 4.67 -28.61 -1.33
C ASP A 666 4.19 -28.32 -2.76
N ALA A 667 3.13 -29.00 -3.21
CA ALA A 667 2.52 -28.74 -4.51
C ALA A 667 1.92 -27.34 -4.60
N LYS A 668 1.29 -26.84 -3.52
CA LYS A 668 0.81 -25.45 -3.41
C LYS A 668 1.95 -24.46 -3.63
N ALA A 669 3.10 -24.64 -2.98
CA ALA A 669 4.25 -23.75 -3.15
C ALA A 669 4.75 -23.72 -4.61
N ASN A 670 4.77 -24.86 -5.29
CA ASN A 670 5.12 -24.94 -6.72
C ASN A 670 4.11 -24.19 -7.61
N VAL A 671 2.81 -24.28 -7.30
CA VAL A 671 1.76 -23.55 -8.02
C VAL A 671 1.86 -22.05 -7.77
N GLU A 672 2.08 -21.63 -6.52
CA GLU A 672 2.29 -20.22 -6.16
C GLU A 672 3.50 -19.63 -6.87
N ALA A 673 4.62 -20.36 -6.95
CA ALA A 673 5.80 -19.92 -7.69
C ALA A 673 5.52 -19.71 -9.20
N LEU A 674 4.74 -20.59 -9.83
CA LEU A 674 4.29 -20.40 -11.22
C LEU A 674 3.37 -19.19 -11.38
N LEU A 675 2.43 -19.00 -10.44
CA LEU A 675 1.52 -17.87 -10.45
C LEU A 675 2.23 -16.54 -10.15
N ASP A 676 3.31 -16.55 -9.36
CA ASP A 676 4.07 -15.35 -9.02
C ASP A 676 4.97 -14.84 -10.14
N GLY A 677 5.41 -15.71 -11.05
CA GLY A 677 6.24 -15.28 -12.18
C GLY A 677 7.56 -14.66 -11.72
N ILE A 678 8.01 -13.61 -12.40
CA ILE A 678 9.26 -12.90 -12.09
C ILE A 678 8.97 -11.49 -11.62
N THR A 679 9.70 -11.02 -10.61
CA THR A 679 9.69 -9.62 -10.18
C THR A 679 11.04 -8.98 -10.47
N LEU A 680 11.05 -7.90 -11.23
CA LEU A 680 12.24 -7.09 -11.51
C LEU A 680 12.33 -5.95 -10.51
N ASP A 681 13.50 -5.77 -9.90
CA ASP A 681 13.85 -4.53 -9.21
C ASP A 681 14.31 -3.50 -10.23
N CYS A 682 13.51 -2.44 -10.37
CA CYS A 682 13.74 -1.37 -11.31
C CYS A 682 14.31 -0.11 -10.65
N ARG A 683 14.80 -0.16 -9.39
CA ARG A 683 15.55 0.95 -8.78
C ARG A 683 16.85 1.25 -9.54
N ARG A 684 17.40 2.45 -9.36
CA ARG A 684 18.69 2.83 -9.93
C ARG A 684 19.79 1.94 -9.36
N ILE A 685 20.85 1.73 -10.13
CA ILE A 685 21.96 0.83 -9.74
C ILE A 685 22.58 1.28 -8.41
N ALA A 686 22.75 2.59 -8.19
CA ALA A 686 23.25 3.17 -6.94
C ALA A 686 22.39 2.85 -5.70
N ASP A 687 21.11 2.54 -5.88
CA ASP A 687 20.15 2.29 -4.79
C ASP A 687 20.00 0.79 -4.47
N ARG A 688 20.69 -0.10 -5.20
CA ARG A 688 20.64 -1.57 -5.04
C ARG A 688 21.71 -2.04 -4.07
N ILE A 689 21.49 -1.84 -2.77
CA ILE A 689 22.35 -2.43 -1.73
C ILE A 689 21.74 -3.77 -1.30
N GLY A 690 22.46 -4.88 -1.49
CA GLY A 690 22.33 -6.07 -0.63
C GLY A 690 21.81 -7.38 -1.22
N ASP A 691 21.03 -7.43 -2.31
CA ASP A 691 20.39 -8.69 -2.73
C ASP A 691 20.91 -9.19 -4.08
N GLY A 692 21.79 -10.19 -4.01
CA GLY A 692 22.45 -10.82 -5.14
C GLY A 692 21.52 -11.66 -6.02
N VAL A 693 20.94 -11.04 -7.05
CA VAL A 693 20.73 -11.67 -8.36
C VAL A 693 20.98 -10.60 -9.43
N GLY A 694 22.21 -10.54 -9.93
CA GLY A 694 22.65 -9.56 -10.92
C GLY A 694 21.92 -9.74 -12.26
N PHE A 695 21.02 -8.80 -12.58
CA PHE A 695 20.59 -8.52 -13.95
C PHE A 695 21.48 -7.42 -14.55
N PRO A 696 21.72 -7.41 -15.88
CA PRO A 696 22.66 -6.50 -16.53
C PRO A 696 22.40 -5.01 -16.23
N ASP A 697 23.45 -4.19 -16.27
CA ASP A 697 23.49 -2.73 -15.99
C ASP A 697 22.63 -1.88 -16.94
N LEU A 698 21.31 -2.12 -16.95
CA LEU A 698 20.34 -1.37 -17.74
C LEU A 698 19.50 -0.47 -16.83
N PRO A 699 19.06 0.71 -17.32
CA PRO A 699 18.34 1.70 -16.53
C PRO A 699 16.86 1.30 -16.38
N TYR A 700 16.57 0.19 -15.70
CA TYR A 700 15.21 -0.32 -15.51
C TYR A 700 14.23 0.69 -14.89
N HIS A 701 14.73 1.66 -14.11
CA HIS A 701 13.93 2.78 -13.58
C HIS A 701 13.21 3.58 -14.68
N GLN A 702 13.73 3.57 -15.91
CA GLN A 702 13.12 4.25 -17.06
C GLN A 702 11.81 3.61 -17.52
N LEU A 703 11.54 2.35 -17.17
CA LEU A 703 10.24 1.72 -17.41
C LEU A 703 9.10 2.40 -16.63
N PHE A 704 9.43 3.17 -15.59
CA PHE A 704 8.48 3.91 -14.75
C PHE A 704 8.29 5.37 -15.19
N SER A 705 9.02 5.82 -16.22
CA SER A 705 8.72 7.07 -16.90
C SER A 705 7.36 7.00 -17.64
N SER A 706 6.79 8.14 -18.03
CA SER A 706 5.55 8.17 -18.81
C SER A 706 5.68 7.41 -20.13
N SER A 707 6.80 7.56 -20.83
CA SER A 707 7.11 6.84 -22.07
C SER A 707 7.39 5.35 -21.85
N GLY A 708 8.08 5.00 -20.77
CA GLY A 708 8.33 3.61 -20.36
C GLY A 708 7.04 2.86 -20.02
N ARG A 709 6.15 3.50 -19.25
CA ARG A 709 4.83 2.93 -18.90
C ARG A 709 3.96 2.74 -20.14
N SER A 710 3.91 3.74 -21.02
CA SER A 710 3.17 3.62 -22.28
C SER A 710 3.72 2.51 -23.17
N TRP A 711 5.05 2.32 -23.17
CA TRP A 711 5.70 1.23 -23.89
C TRP A 711 5.38 -0.14 -23.28
N LEU A 712 5.34 -0.29 -21.95
CA LEU A 712 4.94 -1.54 -21.28
C LEU A 712 3.50 -1.94 -21.61
N VAL A 713 2.57 -0.97 -21.69
CA VAL A 713 1.18 -1.22 -22.11
C VAL A 713 1.14 -1.75 -23.55
N ASN A 714 1.98 -1.19 -24.43
CA ASN A 714 2.11 -1.66 -25.81
C ASN A 714 2.79 -3.03 -25.90
N LEU A 715 3.75 -3.32 -25.03
CA LEU A 715 4.41 -4.63 -24.92
C LEU A 715 3.37 -5.70 -24.56
N GLU A 716 2.58 -5.49 -23.51
CA GLU A 716 1.49 -6.38 -23.09
C GLU A 716 0.48 -6.60 -24.23
N ALA A 717 0.10 -5.54 -24.94
CA ALA A 717 -0.80 -5.64 -26.09
C ALA A 717 -0.18 -6.45 -27.25
N SER A 718 1.09 -6.20 -27.58
CA SER A 718 1.80 -6.85 -28.71
C SER A 718 2.07 -8.34 -28.51
N MET A 719 2.15 -8.78 -27.25
CA MET A 719 2.37 -10.18 -26.89
C MET A 719 1.04 -10.93 -26.63
N GLY A 720 -0.09 -10.23 -26.79
CA GLY A 720 -1.42 -10.71 -26.48
C GLY A 720 -1.72 -10.51 -24.99
N ARG A 721 -2.72 -9.67 -24.69
CA ARG A 721 -3.14 -9.36 -23.31
C ARG A 721 -3.54 -10.61 -22.51
N GLU A 722 -3.90 -11.70 -23.17
CA GLU A 722 -4.26 -12.95 -22.49
C GLU A 722 -3.04 -13.80 -22.10
N ASN A 723 -1.86 -13.53 -22.68
CA ASN A 723 -0.65 -14.35 -22.52
C ASN A 723 0.36 -13.73 -21.55
N LEU A 724 0.52 -12.41 -21.57
CA LEU A 724 1.44 -11.67 -20.73
C LEU A 724 0.66 -10.74 -19.82
N ILE A 725 0.97 -10.76 -18.53
CA ILE A 725 0.42 -9.85 -17.53
C ILE A 725 1.59 -9.10 -16.90
N LEU A 726 1.53 -7.77 -16.99
CA LEU A 726 2.54 -6.88 -16.42
C LEU A 726 1.91 -6.12 -15.26
N THR A 727 2.39 -6.36 -14.04
CA THR A 727 1.97 -5.59 -12.87
C THR A 727 3.08 -4.65 -12.47
N VAL A 728 2.83 -3.36 -12.65
CA VAL A 728 3.76 -2.32 -12.22
C VAL A 728 3.47 -2.00 -10.75
N PHE A 729 4.48 -2.05 -9.89
CA PHE A 729 4.45 -1.60 -8.50
C PHE A 729 5.28 -0.31 -8.35
N PRO A 730 4.70 0.88 -8.58
CA PRO A 730 5.44 2.14 -8.55
C PRO A 730 6.14 2.41 -7.21
N MET A 731 5.49 2.07 -6.09
CA MET A 731 6.01 2.32 -4.75
C MET A 731 7.24 1.48 -4.39
N LYS A 732 7.33 0.26 -4.93
CA LYS A 732 8.50 -0.61 -4.75
C LYS A 732 9.52 -0.46 -5.89
N VAL A 733 9.20 0.37 -6.90
CA VAL A 733 9.91 0.44 -8.18
C VAL A 733 10.16 -0.97 -8.74
N GLN A 734 9.11 -1.80 -8.74
CA GLN A 734 9.19 -3.19 -9.15
C GLN A 734 8.23 -3.49 -10.30
N LEU A 735 8.68 -4.27 -11.27
CA LEU A 735 7.85 -4.76 -12.37
C LEU A 735 7.66 -6.27 -12.22
N LYS A 736 6.42 -6.70 -12.00
CA LYS A 736 6.04 -8.11 -12.01
C LYS A 736 5.66 -8.53 -13.41
N ILE A 737 6.21 -9.65 -13.86
CA ILE A 737 6.01 -10.22 -15.18
C ILE A 737 5.47 -11.63 -14.98
N GLN A 738 4.22 -11.83 -15.40
CA GLN A 738 3.49 -13.09 -15.21
C GLN A 738 3.01 -13.63 -16.56
N GLY A 739 3.10 -14.94 -16.73
CA GLY A 739 2.76 -15.67 -17.94
C GLY A 739 3.57 -16.94 -18.06
N SER A 740 3.44 -17.68 -19.16
CA SER A 740 4.25 -18.89 -19.34
C SER A 740 5.75 -18.61 -19.35
N ALA A 741 6.56 -19.59 -18.99
CA ALA A 741 8.03 -19.45 -18.97
C ALA A 741 8.63 -19.05 -20.34
N VAL A 742 7.94 -19.35 -21.45
CA VAL A 742 8.34 -18.92 -22.81
C VAL A 742 8.04 -17.43 -23.01
N ILE A 743 6.85 -17.00 -22.59
CA ILE A 743 6.39 -15.61 -22.73
C ILE A 743 7.22 -14.66 -21.85
N ILE A 744 7.50 -15.05 -20.61
CA ILE A 744 8.32 -14.24 -19.69
C ILE A 744 9.71 -14.00 -20.29
N ARG A 745 10.36 -15.02 -20.88
CA ARG A 745 11.68 -14.87 -21.51
C ARG A 745 11.66 -13.92 -22.70
N GLU A 746 10.65 -14.00 -23.57
CA GLU A 746 10.52 -13.08 -24.70
C GLU A 746 10.18 -11.65 -24.24
N ALA A 747 9.35 -11.49 -23.21
CA ALA A 747 9.06 -10.18 -22.63
C ALA A 747 10.31 -9.52 -22.05
N MET A 748 11.12 -10.27 -21.29
CA MET A 748 12.42 -9.83 -20.78
C MET A 748 13.36 -9.36 -21.90
N ARG A 749 13.50 -10.17 -22.97
CA ARG A 749 14.35 -9.82 -24.12
C ARG A 749 13.93 -8.49 -24.78
N ARG A 750 12.63 -8.24 -24.91
CA ARG A 750 12.10 -6.99 -25.48
C ARG A 750 12.29 -5.79 -24.54
N ILE A 751 12.13 -5.99 -23.24
CA ILE A 751 12.40 -4.97 -22.22
C ILE A 751 13.86 -4.52 -22.29
N GLU A 752 14.79 -5.48 -22.31
CA GLU A 752 16.21 -5.18 -22.42
C GLU A 752 16.56 -4.46 -23.73
N PHE A 753 15.97 -4.90 -24.86
CA PHE A 753 16.16 -4.24 -26.15
C PHE A 753 15.65 -2.80 -26.17
N TYR A 754 14.48 -2.53 -25.58
CA TYR A 754 13.94 -1.18 -25.44
C TYR A 754 14.83 -0.28 -24.61
N LEU A 755 15.33 -0.78 -23.47
CA LEU A 755 16.21 0.00 -22.58
C LEU A 755 17.55 0.32 -23.25
N ARG A 756 18.12 -0.62 -24.01
CA ARG A 756 19.32 -0.37 -24.82
C ARG A 756 19.06 0.69 -25.90
N GLY A 757 17.97 0.56 -26.66
CA GLY A 757 17.58 1.56 -27.65
C GLY A 757 17.28 2.94 -27.05
N TRP A 758 16.74 2.99 -25.83
CA TRP A 758 16.56 4.22 -25.06
C TRP A 758 17.90 4.87 -24.72
N MET A 759 18.88 4.09 -24.23
CA MET A 759 20.23 4.59 -23.93
C MET A 759 20.95 5.13 -25.17
N ASP A 760 20.76 4.48 -26.31
CA ASP A 760 21.35 4.85 -27.60
C ASP A 760 20.61 6.01 -28.30
N SER A 761 19.46 6.46 -27.76
CA SER A 761 18.72 7.57 -28.35
C SER A 761 19.43 8.91 -28.13
N PHE A 762 19.54 9.71 -29.20
CA PHE A 762 20.07 11.06 -29.16
C PHE A 762 19.05 12.01 -28.51
N LEU A 763 19.53 12.93 -27.67
CA LEU A 763 18.74 13.99 -27.08
C LEU A 763 19.49 15.32 -27.14
N GLY A 764 18.76 16.40 -27.38
CA GLY A 764 19.21 17.77 -27.11
C GLY A 764 18.59 18.24 -25.80
N ARG A 765 19.38 18.74 -24.85
CA ARG A 765 18.85 19.26 -23.58
C ARG A 765 19.76 20.35 -23.01
N THR A 766 19.14 21.44 -22.60
CA THR A 766 19.79 22.50 -21.83
C THR A 766 19.89 22.12 -20.36
N ILE A 767 21.09 22.24 -19.79
CA ILE A 767 21.44 22.05 -18.38
C ILE A 767 21.71 23.43 -17.78
N LEU A 768 21.00 23.79 -16.71
CA LEU A 768 21.14 25.09 -16.05
C LEU A 768 22.23 25.02 -14.97
N LEU A 769 23.38 25.63 -15.22
CA LEU A 769 24.57 25.76 -14.35
C LEU A 769 24.45 26.93 -13.37
N ARG A 770 23.31 27.04 -12.68
CA ARG A 770 23.04 28.10 -11.70
C ARG A 770 22.42 27.55 -10.43
N PRO A 771 22.53 28.26 -9.29
CA PRO A 771 21.68 28.00 -8.14
C PRO A 771 20.22 27.99 -8.61
N PRO A 772 19.39 27.00 -8.23
CA PRO A 772 19.60 25.99 -7.20
C PRO A 772 20.54 24.82 -7.49
N MET A 773 20.62 24.42 -8.76
CA MET A 773 21.06 23.09 -9.14
C MET A 773 22.54 22.88 -8.83
N TYR A 774 23.32 23.95 -8.92
CA TYR A 774 24.76 23.92 -8.73
C TYR A 774 25.21 25.14 -7.91
N LYS A 775 26.27 25.01 -7.10
CA LYS A 775 26.84 26.09 -6.27
C LYS A 775 27.29 27.29 -7.12
N SER A 776 27.23 28.50 -6.52
CA SER A 776 27.79 29.72 -7.11
C SER A 776 29.26 29.50 -7.51
N GLY A 777 29.64 29.93 -8.72
CA GLY A 777 31.00 29.72 -9.24
C GLY A 777 31.20 28.41 -10.02
N ILE A 778 30.17 27.55 -10.17
CA ILE A 778 30.29 26.36 -11.06
C ILE A 778 30.62 26.75 -12.49
N PHE A 779 30.05 27.86 -12.94
CA PHE A 779 30.28 28.35 -14.28
C PHE A 779 31.73 28.81 -14.47
N ASP A 780 32.27 29.51 -13.47
CA ASP A 780 33.68 29.94 -13.46
C ASP A 780 34.64 28.74 -13.29
N ALA A 781 34.24 27.71 -12.55
CA ALA A 781 34.99 26.48 -12.39
C ALA A 781 35.07 25.69 -13.70
N LEU A 782 33.93 25.55 -14.39
CA LEU A 782 33.82 24.90 -15.70
C LEU A 782 34.69 25.58 -16.77
N LEU A 783 34.87 26.90 -16.65
CA LEU A 783 35.62 27.73 -17.61
C LEU A 783 37.05 28.06 -17.20
N ASN A 784 37.47 27.75 -15.96
CA ASN A 784 38.79 28.13 -15.46
C ASN A 784 39.91 27.27 -16.08
N LYS A 785 41.05 27.94 -16.33
CA LYS A 785 42.24 27.46 -17.09
C LYS A 785 41.92 27.07 -18.55
N ASN A 786 41.84 28.08 -19.42
CA ASN A 786 41.94 27.95 -20.88
C ASN A 786 40.98 26.95 -21.56
N GLY A 787 39.81 26.65 -20.97
CA GLY A 787 38.87 25.66 -21.52
C GLY A 787 39.34 24.19 -21.41
N GLN A 788 40.37 23.89 -20.61
CA GLN A 788 40.93 22.54 -20.50
C GLN A 788 39.98 21.52 -19.84
N GLU A 789 39.10 21.91 -18.92
CA GLU A 789 38.15 20.98 -18.30
C GLU A 789 37.01 20.58 -19.26
N LEU A 790 36.49 21.54 -20.04
CA LEU A 790 35.54 21.27 -21.13
C LEU A 790 36.14 20.35 -22.20
N HIS A 791 37.41 20.57 -22.55
CA HIS A 791 38.17 19.65 -23.41
C HIS A 791 38.44 18.30 -22.75
N SER A 792 38.64 18.23 -21.42
CA SER A 792 38.73 16.95 -20.69
C SER A 792 37.42 16.16 -20.75
N ILE A 793 36.26 16.81 -20.79
CA ILE A 793 34.95 16.16 -20.96
C ILE A 793 34.83 15.60 -22.38
N LEU A 794 35.18 16.40 -23.39
CA LEU A 794 35.22 15.96 -24.80
C LEU A 794 36.18 14.78 -25.03
N ASN A 795 37.22 14.66 -24.22
CA ASN A 795 38.22 13.59 -24.30
C ASN A 795 37.90 12.35 -23.44
N LYS A 796 37.14 12.49 -22.34
CA LYS A 796 36.79 11.38 -21.44
C LYS A 796 35.58 10.58 -21.90
N VAL A 797 34.68 11.20 -22.66
CA VAL A 797 33.45 10.57 -23.12
C VAL A 797 33.66 10.10 -24.57
N GLU A 798 33.54 8.81 -24.82
CA GLU A 798 33.71 8.23 -26.17
C GLU A 798 32.83 8.97 -27.19
N GLY A 799 33.45 9.39 -28.31
CA GLY A 799 32.91 10.36 -29.26
C GLY A 799 31.45 10.14 -29.67
N GLY A 800 30.69 11.24 -29.81
CA GLY A 800 29.33 11.23 -30.34
C GLY A 800 28.34 12.22 -29.72
N PHE A 801 28.80 13.24 -28.99
CA PHE A 801 27.96 14.31 -28.44
C PHE A 801 28.62 15.67 -28.67
N SER A 802 27.79 16.72 -28.75
CA SER A 802 28.21 18.12 -28.77
C SER A 802 27.71 18.83 -27.52
N ILE A 803 28.50 19.80 -27.07
CA ILE A 803 28.14 20.68 -25.95
C ILE A 803 28.30 22.11 -26.45
N ASP A 804 27.26 22.92 -26.29
CA ASP A 804 27.31 24.37 -26.43
C ASP A 804 27.05 25.01 -25.07
N VAL A 805 27.75 26.10 -24.75
CA VAL A 805 27.64 26.77 -23.45
C VAL A 805 27.13 28.20 -23.66
N ASN A 806 26.14 28.58 -22.86
CA ASN A 806 25.60 29.93 -22.77
C ASN A 806 25.94 30.55 -21.39
N PRO A 807 27.10 31.20 -21.27
CA PRO A 807 27.51 32.05 -20.13
C PRO A 807 26.50 32.94 -19.41
N SER A 808 25.85 33.91 -20.04
CA SER A 808 24.96 34.87 -19.35
C SER A 808 23.65 34.24 -18.89
N LEU A 809 23.20 33.13 -19.49
CA LEU A 809 22.10 32.32 -18.91
C LEU A 809 22.59 31.24 -17.95
N ARG A 810 23.91 31.03 -17.86
CA ARG A 810 24.56 29.89 -17.18
C ARG A 810 23.93 28.57 -17.61
N GLU A 811 23.87 28.36 -18.92
CA GLU A 811 23.25 27.20 -19.54
C GLU A 811 24.31 26.38 -20.30
N LEU A 812 24.13 25.07 -20.32
CA LEU A 812 24.94 24.13 -21.09
C LEU A 812 23.98 23.29 -21.94
N TYR A 813 23.96 23.53 -23.23
CA TYR A 813 23.21 22.75 -24.19
C TYR A 813 23.99 21.49 -24.57
N PHE A 814 23.48 20.33 -24.16
CA PHE A 814 24.03 19.03 -24.51
C PHE A 814 23.24 18.43 -25.67
N TYR A 815 23.93 17.89 -26.67
CA TYR A 815 23.33 17.07 -27.73
C TYR A 815 24.11 15.78 -27.91
N GLY A 816 23.52 14.62 -27.59
CA GLY A 816 24.23 13.34 -27.63
C GLY A 816 23.41 12.18 -27.11
N ARG A 817 24.04 11.01 -26.95
CA ARG A 817 23.37 9.82 -26.38
C ARG A 817 23.04 10.02 -24.90
N ARG A 818 21.95 9.41 -24.44
CA ARG A 818 21.51 9.49 -23.03
C ARG A 818 22.59 9.06 -22.04
N ALA A 819 23.36 8.02 -22.36
CA ALA A 819 24.47 7.56 -21.52
C ALA A 819 25.55 8.64 -21.33
N GLN A 820 25.87 9.40 -22.38
CA GLN A 820 26.87 10.47 -22.35
C GLN A 820 26.37 11.67 -21.53
N ARG A 821 25.06 11.93 -21.54
CA ARG A 821 24.44 12.97 -20.70
C ARG A 821 24.57 12.66 -19.21
N ASP A 822 24.33 11.41 -18.82
CA ASP A 822 24.35 11.03 -17.41
C ASP A 822 25.78 11.10 -16.85
N GLN A 823 26.79 10.72 -17.64
CA GLN A 823 28.21 10.95 -17.32
C GLN A 823 28.54 12.44 -17.16
N LEU A 824 27.97 13.30 -17.99
CA LEU A 824 28.14 14.76 -17.89
C LEU A 824 27.52 15.32 -16.61
N ILE A 825 26.32 14.87 -16.22
CA ILE A 825 25.66 15.34 -14.99
C ILE A 825 26.47 14.95 -13.75
N GLU A 826 26.92 13.70 -13.67
CA GLU A 826 27.74 13.21 -12.55
C GLU A 826 29.02 14.04 -12.36
N PHE A 827 29.70 14.36 -13.47
CA PHE A 827 30.84 15.27 -13.44
C PHE A 827 30.49 16.69 -12.95
N LEU A 828 29.37 17.26 -13.42
CA LEU A 828 28.94 18.60 -13.02
C LEU A 828 28.59 18.65 -11.53
N ASP A 829 28.00 17.58 -11.00
CA ASP A 829 27.71 17.43 -9.57
C ASP A 829 29.01 17.39 -8.75
N ASP A 830 30.00 16.59 -9.15
CA ASP A 830 31.31 16.52 -8.51
C ASP A 830 32.03 17.88 -8.52
N LEU A 831 32.04 18.55 -9.68
CA LEU A 831 32.61 19.88 -9.83
C LEU A 831 31.91 20.88 -8.93
N SER A 832 30.57 20.85 -8.88
CA SER A 832 29.79 21.71 -7.99
C SER A 832 30.10 21.49 -6.51
N ASN A 833 30.23 20.23 -6.11
CA ASN A 833 30.49 19.85 -4.73
C ASN A 833 31.86 20.33 -4.26
N SER A 834 32.85 20.40 -5.15
CA SER A 834 34.20 20.90 -4.87
C SER A 834 34.29 22.42 -4.57
N LEU A 835 33.23 23.19 -4.83
CA LEU A 835 33.25 24.65 -4.69
C LEU A 835 32.90 25.16 -3.28
N VAL A 836 33.60 26.22 -2.87
CA VAL A 836 33.41 26.91 -1.58
C VAL A 836 32.21 27.88 -1.67
N PRO A 837 31.30 27.92 -0.68
CA PRO A 837 30.18 28.87 -0.68
C PRO A 837 30.65 30.32 -0.61
N SER A 838 30.15 31.20 -1.49
CA SER A 838 30.38 32.64 -1.41
C SER A 838 29.35 33.32 -0.48
N LYS A 839 29.80 34.26 0.35
CA LYS A 839 28.93 35.05 1.24
C LYS A 839 28.17 36.11 0.42
N GLY A 840 27.05 35.73 -0.18
CA GLY A 840 26.23 36.67 -0.96
C GLY A 840 24.99 36.09 -1.63
N ASP A 841 24.80 34.77 -1.64
CA ASP A 841 23.62 34.15 -2.25
C ASP A 841 22.36 34.49 -1.45
N SER A 842 21.58 35.44 -1.98
CA SER A 842 20.20 35.65 -1.57
C SER A 842 19.37 34.43 -1.99
N ASP A 843 18.62 33.92 -1.01
CA ASP A 843 17.91 32.64 -0.90
C ASP A 843 16.72 32.45 -1.87
N GLY A 844 16.77 33.01 -3.07
CA GLY A 844 15.66 33.00 -4.04
C GLY A 844 15.64 31.80 -4.99
N GLY A 845 16.73 31.01 -5.03
CA GLY A 845 16.96 29.98 -6.06
C GLY A 845 17.05 28.55 -5.54
N CYS A 846 17.76 28.27 -4.43
CA CYS A 846 18.14 26.93 -3.93
C CYS A 846 16.99 25.91 -3.85
N PRO A 847 17.21 24.59 -4.12
CA PRO A 847 16.17 23.59 -3.92
C PRO A 847 15.77 23.67 -2.45
N PRO A 848 14.49 23.56 -2.13
CA PRO A 848 14.10 23.46 -0.73
C PRO A 848 14.84 22.28 -0.09
N GLU A 849 15.22 22.42 1.18
CA GLU A 849 15.81 21.30 1.92
C GLU A 849 14.72 20.31 2.32
N CYS A 850 15.02 19.02 2.18
CA CYS A 850 14.13 17.98 2.66
C CYS A 850 14.16 17.94 4.19
N VAL A 851 12.99 18.07 4.82
CA VAL A 851 12.88 18.06 6.30
C VAL A 851 13.22 16.72 6.97
N ILE A 852 13.47 15.67 6.21
CA ILE A 852 13.78 14.32 6.71
C ILE A 852 15.27 14.01 6.56
N CYS A 853 15.82 14.13 5.35
CA CYS A 853 17.23 13.84 5.11
C CYS A 853 18.16 15.05 5.21
N LEU A 854 17.60 16.26 5.36
CA LEU A 854 18.31 17.54 5.45
C LEU A 854 19.21 17.86 4.23
N ASN A 855 19.03 17.12 3.13
CA ASN A 855 19.68 17.38 1.85
C ASN A 855 18.78 18.22 0.94
N ARG A 856 19.36 18.79 -0.11
CA ARG A 856 18.62 19.47 -1.19
C ARG A 856 17.58 18.51 -1.77
N ALA A 857 16.31 18.93 -1.78
CA ALA A 857 15.24 18.10 -2.25
C ALA A 857 15.33 17.89 -3.77
N SER A 858 14.97 16.69 -4.24
CA SER A 858 14.95 16.41 -5.68
C SER A 858 13.78 17.13 -6.37
N PRO A 859 13.81 17.36 -7.69
CA PRO A 859 12.71 18.02 -8.41
C PRO A 859 11.35 17.32 -8.25
N GLU A 860 11.32 16.03 -7.89
CA GLU A 860 10.10 15.28 -7.59
C GLU A 860 9.63 15.42 -6.13
N ALA A 861 10.30 16.22 -5.30
CA ALA A 861 9.98 16.37 -3.89
C ALA A 861 8.55 16.90 -3.68
N TYR A 862 7.95 16.44 -2.60
CA TYR A 862 6.58 16.76 -2.26
C TYR A 862 6.53 17.86 -1.19
N CYS A 863 5.57 18.77 -1.35
CA CYS A 863 5.29 19.84 -0.42
C CYS A 863 4.04 19.47 0.39
N LEU A 864 4.19 19.25 1.70
CA LEU A 864 3.09 18.85 2.57
C LEU A 864 1.99 19.92 2.63
N GLU A 865 0.73 19.50 2.54
CA GLU A 865 -0.42 20.40 2.39
C GLU A 865 -0.68 21.24 3.65
N ALA A 866 -0.52 20.66 4.84
CA ALA A 866 -0.80 21.35 6.10
C ALA A 866 0.20 22.45 6.46
N CYS A 867 1.49 22.26 6.13
CA CYS A 867 2.57 23.08 6.66
C CYS A 867 3.50 23.69 5.59
N GLY A 868 3.43 23.24 4.33
CA GLY A 868 4.28 23.75 3.26
C GLY A 868 5.75 23.30 3.32
N HIS A 869 6.09 22.38 4.22
CA HIS A 869 7.43 21.79 4.29
C HIS A 869 7.66 20.78 3.15
N TYR A 870 8.91 20.71 2.70
CA TYR A 870 9.31 19.87 1.58
C TYR A 870 9.99 18.59 2.06
N ALA A 871 9.69 17.47 1.41
CA ALA A 871 10.44 16.24 1.61
C ALA A 871 10.58 15.46 0.30
N CYS A 872 11.72 14.79 0.13
CA CYS A 872 11.92 13.86 -0.98
C CYS A 872 10.89 12.73 -0.89
N LEU A 873 10.36 12.30 -2.04
CA LEU A 873 9.40 11.19 -2.09
C LEU A 873 9.94 9.92 -1.45
N VAL A 874 11.24 9.64 -1.64
CA VAL A 874 11.92 8.49 -1.02
C VAL A 874 11.87 8.58 0.50
N CYS A 875 12.11 9.75 1.06
CA CYS A 875 12.10 9.96 2.51
C CYS A 875 10.69 9.86 3.09
N LEU A 876 9.69 10.42 2.42
CA LEU A 876 8.28 10.27 2.81
C LEU A 876 7.85 8.81 2.74
N ASN A 877 8.24 8.09 1.68
CA ASN A 877 7.96 6.66 1.56
C ASN A 877 8.58 5.85 2.69
N GLN A 878 9.83 6.14 3.07
CA GLN A 878 10.48 5.49 4.21
C GLN A 878 9.74 5.78 5.52
N GLN A 879 9.30 7.03 5.72
CA GLN A 879 8.50 7.43 6.87
C GLN A 879 7.18 6.65 6.93
N LEU A 880 6.44 6.54 5.81
CA LEU A 880 5.20 5.78 5.72
C LEU A 880 5.42 4.29 5.99
N VAL A 881 6.42 3.67 5.36
CA VAL A 881 6.74 2.25 5.56
C VAL A 881 7.11 1.97 7.02
N SER A 882 7.93 2.83 7.62
CA SER A 882 8.30 2.73 9.04
C SER A 882 7.09 2.93 9.96
N ALA A 883 6.20 3.87 9.62
CA ALA A 883 4.97 4.11 10.37
C ALA A 883 4.05 2.88 10.34
N PHE A 884 3.88 2.24 9.18
CA PHE A 884 3.06 1.05 9.03
C PHE A 884 3.64 -0.17 9.73
N ALA A 885 4.94 -0.44 9.54
CA ALA A 885 5.61 -1.60 10.12
C ALA A 885 5.62 -1.58 11.66
N ASN A 886 5.73 -0.38 12.25
CA ASN A 886 5.82 -0.23 13.71
C ASN A 886 4.51 0.25 14.36
N CYS A 887 3.42 0.37 13.60
CA CYS A 887 2.15 0.94 14.06
C CYS A 887 2.28 2.34 14.70
N ASN A 888 3.18 3.18 14.16
CA ASN A 888 3.42 4.54 14.63
C ASN A 888 2.50 5.53 13.90
N LEU A 889 1.32 5.77 14.48
CA LEU A 889 0.38 6.80 14.07
C LEU A 889 0.12 7.76 15.26
N PRO A 890 -0.17 9.05 15.03
CA PRO A 890 -0.35 9.72 13.73
C PRO A 890 0.95 9.95 12.95
N ILE A 891 0.85 10.03 11.61
CA ILE A 891 1.96 10.41 10.73
C ILE A 891 2.02 11.94 10.63
N GLU A 892 3.16 12.50 11.05
CA GLU A 892 3.35 13.94 11.18
C GLU A 892 4.59 14.44 10.43
N CYS A 893 4.60 15.73 10.11
CA CYS A 893 5.79 16.39 9.59
C CYS A 893 6.90 16.42 10.66
N VAL A 894 8.06 15.83 10.36
CA VAL A 894 9.20 15.73 11.28
C VAL A 894 9.71 17.10 11.76
N SER A 895 9.57 18.15 10.95
CA SER A 895 10.03 19.50 11.29
C SER A 895 9.09 20.24 12.26
N CYS A 896 7.78 20.10 12.10
CA CYS A 896 6.80 20.97 12.78
C CYS A 896 5.67 20.25 13.52
N GLY A 897 5.62 18.92 13.49
CA GLY A 897 4.60 18.11 14.16
C GLY A 897 3.18 18.24 13.59
N GLN A 898 2.99 18.92 12.44
CA GLN A 898 1.67 18.97 11.82
C GLN A 898 1.32 17.61 11.20
N PRO A 899 0.11 17.06 11.45
CA PRO A 899 -0.30 15.78 10.89
C PRO A 899 -0.50 15.88 9.37
N PHE A 900 -0.24 14.78 8.68
CA PHE A 900 -0.52 14.66 7.26
C PHE A 900 -2.03 14.74 7.04
N VAL A 901 -2.50 15.52 6.07
CA VAL A 901 -3.93 15.60 5.72
C VAL A 901 -4.29 14.55 4.69
N TRP A 902 -5.59 14.31 4.49
CA TRP A 902 -6.05 13.32 3.52
C TRP A 902 -5.45 13.52 2.12
N LYS A 903 -5.33 14.79 1.70
CA LYS A 903 -4.75 15.16 0.41
C LYS A 903 -3.27 14.80 0.26
N ASP A 904 -2.52 14.72 1.36
CA ASP A 904 -1.14 14.20 1.36
C ASP A 904 -1.15 12.70 1.08
N PHE A 905 -2.04 11.94 1.72
CA PHE A 905 -2.19 10.50 1.46
C PHE A 905 -2.70 10.22 0.05
N GLU A 906 -3.63 11.03 -0.47
CA GLU A 906 -4.06 10.96 -1.86
C GLU A 906 -2.90 11.14 -2.83
N ALA A 907 -2.09 12.19 -2.66
CA ALA A 907 -0.96 12.44 -3.54
C ALA A 907 0.15 11.39 -3.43
N LEU A 908 0.40 10.86 -2.23
CA LEU A 908 1.50 9.92 -1.97
C LEU A 908 1.13 8.47 -2.24
N LEU A 909 -0.14 8.08 -2.06
CA LEU A 909 -0.59 6.70 -2.16
C LEU A 909 -1.49 6.44 -3.38
N MET A 910 -2.13 7.44 -3.99
CA MET A 910 -3.09 7.24 -5.09
C MET A 910 -2.57 7.79 -6.43
N ASP A 911 -2.85 7.10 -7.55
CA ASP A 911 -2.34 7.49 -8.89
C ASP A 911 -3.31 8.44 -9.65
N SER A 912 -4.64 8.36 -9.42
CA SER A 912 -5.72 9.29 -9.86
C SER A 912 -7.10 8.62 -9.70
N TYR A 913 -8.18 9.41 -9.63
CA TYR A 913 -9.60 8.97 -9.64
C TYR A 913 -10.02 7.95 -10.72
N ALA A 914 -9.15 7.60 -11.68
CA ALA A 914 -9.46 6.72 -12.79
C ALA A 914 -9.34 5.21 -12.49
N ASN A 915 -8.76 4.76 -11.35
CA ASN A 915 -8.57 3.32 -11.10
C ASN A 915 -8.66 2.89 -9.62
N TYR A 916 -9.88 2.96 -9.08
CA TYR A 916 -10.28 2.61 -7.70
C TYR A 916 -9.67 1.29 -7.16
N ALA A 917 -9.64 0.24 -7.98
CA ALA A 917 -9.13 -1.08 -7.56
C ALA A 917 -7.64 -1.09 -7.21
N LYS A 918 -6.86 -0.26 -7.89
CA LYS A 918 -5.42 -0.14 -7.69
C LYS A 918 -5.08 0.79 -6.51
N ASP A 919 -5.91 1.80 -6.28
CA ASP A 919 -5.71 2.78 -5.20
C ASP A 919 -6.06 2.19 -3.82
N ILE A 920 -7.13 1.38 -3.72
CA ILE A 920 -7.46 0.66 -2.46
C ILE A 920 -6.30 -0.20 -1.98
N LYS A 921 -5.65 -0.93 -2.89
CA LYS A 921 -4.49 -1.77 -2.55
C LYS A 921 -3.31 -0.99 -1.96
N ARG A 922 -3.17 0.28 -2.32
CA ARG A 922 -2.06 1.13 -1.84
C ARG A 922 -2.36 1.77 -0.49
N ILE A 923 -3.64 2.01 -0.19
CA ILE A 923 -4.07 2.52 1.11
C ILE A 923 -4.33 1.40 2.13
N GLU A 924 -4.48 0.14 1.71
CA GLU A 924 -4.71 -1.01 2.62
C GLU A 924 -3.68 -1.10 3.77
N PRO A 925 -2.36 -0.88 3.58
CA PRO A 925 -1.40 -0.86 4.69
C PRO A 925 -1.71 0.23 5.71
N LEU A 926 -2.15 1.42 5.25
CA LEU A 926 -2.59 2.50 6.11
C LEU A 926 -3.87 2.10 6.86
N ILE A 927 -4.87 1.54 6.18
CA ILE A 927 -6.13 1.07 6.78
C ILE A 927 -5.86 0.02 7.86
N SER A 928 -5.07 -1.02 7.55
CA SER A 928 -4.75 -2.10 8.48
C SER A 928 -3.97 -1.61 9.70
N THR A 929 -3.00 -0.72 9.49
CA THR A 929 -2.23 -0.13 10.60
C THR A 929 -3.12 0.73 11.48
N ALA A 930 -3.92 1.61 10.86
CA ALA A 930 -4.84 2.51 11.56
C ALA A 930 -5.89 1.73 12.36
N LEU A 931 -6.42 0.64 11.79
CA LEU A 931 -7.34 -0.26 12.48
C LEU A 931 -6.69 -0.92 13.69
N THR A 932 -5.45 -1.41 13.55
CA THR A 932 -4.71 -2.02 14.65
C THR A 932 -4.50 -1.03 15.79
N VAL A 933 -4.02 0.19 15.49
CA VAL A 933 -3.81 1.25 16.49
C VAL A 933 -5.14 1.65 17.14
N PHE A 934 -6.20 1.81 16.34
CA PHE A 934 -7.53 2.17 16.83
C PHE A 934 -8.11 1.11 17.77
N MET A 935 -8.10 -0.16 17.37
CA MET A 935 -8.63 -1.27 18.18
C MET A 935 -7.87 -1.40 19.50
N ASN A 936 -6.53 -1.29 19.48
CA ASN A 936 -5.71 -1.33 20.69
C ASN A 936 -5.98 -0.15 21.63
N SER A 937 -6.33 1.02 21.08
CA SER A 937 -6.63 2.22 21.87
C SER A 937 -8.07 2.27 22.38
N ASN A 938 -8.96 1.41 21.88
CA ASN A 938 -10.40 1.40 22.19
C ASN A 938 -10.90 -0.01 22.58
N LEU A 939 -10.06 -0.80 23.27
CA LEU A 939 -10.39 -2.17 23.71
C LEU A 939 -11.56 -2.23 24.71
N ASP A 940 -11.94 -1.08 25.29
CA ASP A 940 -13.09 -0.88 26.18
C ASP A 940 -14.40 -0.66 25.42
N LYS A 941 -14.34 -0.30 24.12
CA LYS A 941 -15.52 -0.01 23.29
C LYS A 941 -15.72 -1.02 22.17
N TYR A 942 -14.63 -1.58 21.63
CA TYR A 942 -14.69 -2.50 20.50
C TYR A 942 -13.89 -3.77 20.76
N ARG A 943 -14.39 -4.91 20.28
CA ARG A 943 -13.67 -6.20 20.30
C ARG A 943 -13.68 -6.88 18.94
N HIS A 944 -12.62 -7.66 18.71
CA HIS A 944 -12.57 -8.60 17.61
C HIS A 944 -13.41 -9.85 17.91
N CYS A 945 -13.88 -10.50 16.85
CA CYS A 945 -14.45 -11.83 16.93
C CYS A 945 -13.41 -12.84 17.49
N ILE A 946 -13.86 -13.78 18.32
CA ILE A 946 -12.99 -14.82 18.90
C ILE A 946 -12.54 -15.87 17.89
N THR A 947 -13.20 -15.95 16.73
CA THR A 947 -12.83 -16.90 15.67
C THR A 947 -11.46 -16.48 15.10
N PRO A 948 -10.45 -17.36 15.12
CA PRO A 948 -9.15 -17.07 14.51
C PRO A 948 -9.30 -16.63 13.05
N ASP A 949 -8.52 -15.64 12.63
CA ASP A 949 -8.53 -15.02 11.30
C ASP A 949 -9.84 -14.33 10.87
N CYS A 950 -10.86 -14.26 11.74
CA CYS A 950 -12.08 -13.50 11.48
C CYS A 950 -11.84 -12.01 11.75
N ARG A 951 -12.03 -11.16 10.74
CA ARG A 951 -11.89 -9.70 10.86
C ARG A 951 -13.12 -8.99 11.43
N GLY A 952 -14.10 -9.74 11.93
CA GLY A 952 -15.34 -9.20 12.48
C GLY A 952 -15.08 -8.36 13.73
N VAL A 953 -15.70 -7.19 13.82
CA VAL A 953 -15.62 -6.29 14.97
C VAL A 953 -17.04 -5.98 15.45
N TYR A 954 -17.20 -5.83 16.76
CA TYR A 954 -18.44 -5.42 17.39
C TYR A 954 -18.18 -4.45 18.53
N GLU A 955 -19.19 -3.64 18.83
CA GLU A 955 -19.20 -2.76 20.00
C GLU A 955 -19.50 -3.54 21.28
N ILE A 956 -18.80 -3.21 22.35
CA ILE A 956 -18.99 -3.81 23.68
C ILE A 956 -20.24 -3.21 24.31
N THR A 957 -21.10 -4.07 24.85
CA THR A 957 -22.30 -3.65 25.59
C THR A 957 -22.10 -3.78 27.08
N ASP A 958 -22.76 -2.92 27.85
CA ASP A 958 -22.72 -2.97 29.32
C ASP A 958 -23.38 -4.24 29.87
N GLU A 959 -24.48 -4.67 29.26
CA GLU A 959 -25.20 -5.90 29.60
C GLU A 959 -24.79 -7.07 28.67
N PRO A 960 -24.57 -8.29 29.20
CA PRO A 960 -24.14 -9.43 28.41
C PRO A 960 -25.27 -9.94 27.51
N HIS A 961 -25.08 -9.82 26.20
CA HIS A 961 -25.98 -10.38 25.19
C HIS A 961 -25.21 -11.34 24.28
N LEU A 962 -25.89 -12.36 23.75
CA LEU A 962 -25.34 -13.21 22.70
C LEU A 962 -25.56 -12.55 21.35
N ARG A 963 -24.47 -12.41 20.59
CA ARG A 963 -24.51 -11.88 19.23
C ARG A 963 -23.80 -12.82 18.28
N GLU A 964 -24.44 -13.12 17.16
CA GLU A 964 -23.80 -13.82 16.05
C GLU A 964 -22.88 -12.88 15.26
N CYS A 965 -21.64 -13.31 15.01
CA CYS A 965 -20.72 -12.61 14.13
C CYS A 965 -21.19 -12.71 12.67
N ALA A 966 -21.56 -11.58 12.06
CA ALA A 966 -22.05 -11.53 10.68
C ALA A 966 -21.05 -11.96 9.58
N LEU A 967 -19.79 -12.25 9.92
CA LEU A 967 -18.79 -12.80 8.98
C LEU A 967 -18.62 -14.32 9.10
N CYS A 968 -18.56 -14.86 10.32
CA CYS A 968 -18.23 -16.27 10.56
C CYS A 968 -19.34 -17.09 11.23
N GLY A 969 -20.43 -16.45 11.64
CA GLY A 969 -21.58 -17.08 12.30
C GLY A 969 -21.35 -17.51 13.74
N ARG A 970 -20.19 -17.19 14.35
CA ARG A 970 -19.92 -17.56 15.74
C ARG A 970 -20.65 -16.64 16.71
N GLU A 971 -21.35 -17.23 17.67
CA GLU A 971 -21.96 -16.53 18.79
C GLU A 971 -20.90 -16.12 19.81
N VAL A 972 -20.94 -14.86 20.22
CA VAL A 972 -20.05 -14.27 21.22
C VAL A 972 -20.85 -13.45 22.22
N CYS A 973 -20.42 -13.46 23.48
CA CYS A 973 -20.92 -12.54 24.48
C CYS A 973 -20.43 -11.11 24.17
N THR A 974 -21.33 -10.17 23.96
CA THR A 974 -21.01 -8.78 23.60
C THR A 974 -20.26 -8.00 24.68
N ARG A 975 -20.32 -8.45 25.95
CA ARG A 975 -19.64 -7.81 27.08
C ARG A 975 -18.22 -8.32 27.28
N CYS A 976 -18.06 -9.63 27.51
CA CYS A 976 -16.75 -10.22 27.80
C CYS A 976 -15.99 -10.68 26.55
N GLY A 977 -16.71 -10.85 25.44
CA GLY A 977 -16.14 -11.31 24.18
C GLY A 977 -15.68 -12.76 24.18
N ASN A 978 -16.21 -13.61 25.05
CA ASN A 978 -15.98 -15.05 25.03
C ASN A 978 -17.14 -15.79 24.33
N GLU A 979 -16.98 -17.10 24.12
CA GLU A 979 -18.09 -17.98 23.73
C GLU A 979 -19.27 -17.92 24.73
N ASP A 980 -20.41 -18.46 24.31
CA ASP A 980 -21.58 -18.60 25.18
C ASP A 980 -21.21 -19.32 26.48
N HIS A 981 -21.53 -18.67 27.60
CA HIS A 981 -21.26 -19.15 28.94
C HIS A 981 -22.56 -19.31 29.75
N ASN A 982 -23.72 -19.40 29.08
CA ASN A 982 -25.04 -19.64 29.67
C ASN A 982 -25.35 -18.65 30.81
N GLU A 983 -25.89 -19.13 31.94
CA GLU A 983 -26.25 -18.34 33.12
C GLU A 983 -25.04 -17.87 33.96
N MET A 984 -23.81 -18.23 33.57
CA MET A 984 -22.62 -17.85 34.31
C MET A 984 -22.29 -16.38 34.06
N SER A 985 -21.98 -15.62 35.12
CA SER A 985 -21.51 -14.24 34.97
C SER A 985 -20.18 -14.20 34.21
N CYS A 986 -19.97 -13.15 33.40
CA CYS A 986 -18.73 -12.92 32.66
C CYS A 986 -17.47 -12.98 33.54
N GLU A 987 -17.57 -12.44 34.76
CA GLU A 987 -16.50 -12.40 35.75
C GLU A 987 -16.14 -13.82 36.23
N LYS A 988 -17.16 -14.61 36.60
CA LYS A 988 -16.97 -15.99 37.04
C LYS A 988 -16.42 -16.89 35.94
N TYR A 989 -16.93 -16.75 34.73
CA TYR A 989 -16.44 -17.48 33.57
C TYR A 989 -14.99 -17.10 33.25
N GLY A 990 -14.66 -15.80 33.33
CA GLY A 990 -13.30 -15.30 33.18
C GLY A 990 -12.33 -15.86 34.23
N GLU A 991 -12.74 -15.96 35.50
CA GLU A 991 -11.93 -16.59 36.56
C GLU A 991 -11.66 -18.07 36.28
N LEU A 992 -12.68 -18.83 35.86
CA LEU A 992 -12.50 -20.24 35.52
C LEU A 992 -11.52 -20.38 34.35
N ARG A 993 -11.71 -19.61 33.28
CA ARG A 993 -10.87 -19.71 32.08
C ARG A 993 -9.40 -19.35 32.33
N ASN A 994 -9.15 -18.36 33.19
CA ASN A 994 -7.81 -17.83 33.42
C ASN A 994 -7.08 -18.42 34.64
N ASN A 995 -7.80 -19.05 35.58
CA ASN A 995 -7.21 -19.62 36.79
C ASN A 995 -7.44 -21.14 36.85
N VAL A 996 -6.38 -21.88 36.55
CA VAL A 996 -6.38 -23.35 36.53
C VAL A 996 -6.83 -23.92 37.87
N ASP A 997 -6.39 -23.37 39.00
CA ASP A 997 -6.75 -23.88 40.33
C ASP A 997 -8.24 -23.67 40.63
N VAL A 998 -8.81 -22.54 40.22
CA VAL A 998 -10.24 -22.25 40.41
C VAL A 998 -11.07 -23.15 39.48
N SER A 999 -10.63 -23.36 38.24
CA SER A 999 -11.23 -24.31 37.31
C SER A 999 -11.22 -25.74 37.83
N VAL A 1000 -10.08 -26.20 38.35
CA VAL A 1000 -9.93 -27.55 38.91
C VAL A 1000 -10.83 -27.72 40.14
N ARG A 1001 -10.88 -26.73 41.04
CA ARG A 1001 -11.80 -26.78 42.21
C ARG A 1001 -13.26 -26.79 41.78
N HIS A 1002 -13.63 -25.99 40.77
CA HIS A 1002 -14.98 -25.97 40.23
C HIS A 1002 -15.34 -27.33 39.63
N TRP A 1003 -14.45 -27.92 38.81
CA TRP A 1003 -14.61 -29.24 38.22
C TRP A 1003 -14.73 -30.37 39.26
N ILE A 1004 -13.99 -30.29 40.38
CA ILE A 1004 -14.14 -31.20 41.51
C ILE A 1004 -15.52 -31.01 42.17
N SER A 1005 -15.98 -29.77 42.35
CA SER A 1005 -17.26 -29.46 42.99
C SER A 1005 -18.49 -29.86 42.16
N GLU A 1006 -18.37 -29.99 40.84
CA GLU A 1006 -19.45 -30.46 39.97
C GLU A 1006 -19.77 -31.95 40.16
N ASN A 1007 -18.80 -32.75 40.60
CA ASN A 1007 -19.02 -34.18 40.87
C ASN A 1007 -18.19 -34.65 42.09
N PRO A 1008 -18.56 -34.23 43.31
CA PRO A 1008 -17.80 -34.51 44.52
C PRO A 1008 -17.86 -35.99 44.94
N GLU A 1009 -18.79 -36.77 44.38
CA GLU A 1009 -18.90 -38.21 44.60
C GLU A 1009 -17.77 -38.97 43.91
N ASN A 1010 -17.44 -38.57 42.68
CA ASN A 1010 -16.43 -39.23 41.85
C ASN A 1010 -15.12 -38.44 41.71
N ARG A 1011 -15.02 -37.21 42.23
CA ARG A 1011 -13.81 -36.39 42.15
C ARG A 1011 -13.39 -35.90 43.53
N ARG A 1012 -12.17 -36.22 43.94
CA ARG A 1012 -11.60 -35.81 45.24
C ARG A 1012 -10.13 -35.43 45.12
N ILE A 1013 -9.61 -34.83 46.18
CA ILE A 1013 -8.19 -34.51 46.32
C ILE A 1013 -7.54 -35.54 47.23
N CYS A 1014 -6.30 -35.94 46.92
CA CYS A 1014 -5.51 -36.82 47.76
C CYS A 1014 -5.42 -36.24 49.19
N PRO A 1015 -5.80 -37.01 50.23
CA PRO A 1015 -5.82 -36.53 51.61
C PRO A 1015 -4.42 -36.27 52.20
N ASN A 1016 -3.36 -36.73 51.54
CA ASN A 1016 -2.01 -36.38 51.93
C ASN A 1016 -1.75 -34.89 51.68
N ALA A 1017 -1.50 -34.14 52.76
CA ALA A 1017 -1.30 -32.70 52.76
C ALA A 1017 -0.12 -32.23 51.87
N LEU A 1018 0.88 -33.09 51.66
CA LEU A 1018 2.05 -32.79 50.82
C LEU A 1018 1.85 -33.18 49.34
N CYS A 1019 0.79 -33.94 49.02
CA CYS A 1019 0.52 -34.44 47.67
C CYS A 1019 -0.56 -33.61 46.96
N GLN A 1020 -1.75 -33.53 47.58
CA GLN A 1020 -2.94 -32.83 47.07
C GLN A 1020 -3.25 -33.09 45.58
N ALA A 1021 -2.90 -34.28 45.05
CA ALA A 1021 -3.23 -34.66 43.69
C ALA A 1021 -4.75 -34.79 43.51
N VAL A 1022 -5.27 -34.31 42.38
CA VAL A 1022 -6.69 -34.47 42.02
C VAL A 1022 -6.92 -35.88 41.47
N ILE A 1023 -7.96 -36.54 41.95
CA ILE A 1023 -8.27 -37.95 41.65
C ILE A 1023 -9.73 -38.01 41.18
N GLU A 1024 -9.97 -38.62 40.02
CA GLU A 1024 -11.31 -38.97 39.53
C GLU A 1024 -11.48 -40.49 39.58
N LYS A 1025 -12.44 -40.95 40.39
CA LYS A 1025 -12.81 -42.35 40.53
C LYS A 1025 -13.71 -42.72 39.35
N GLN A 1026 -13.26 -43.67 38.53
CA GLN A 1026 -14.01 -44.17 37.38
C GLN A 1026 -14.91 -45.37 37.73
N ALA A 1027 -14.42 -46.28 38.59
CA ALA A 1027 -15.11 -47.45 39.14
C ALA A 1027 -14.27 -48.08 40.27
N GLY A 1028 -14.80 -49.06 41.02
CA GLY A 1028 -14.07 -49.91 41.97
C GLY A 1028 -14.30 -49.59 43.46
N CYS A 1029 -13.61 -50.34 44.33
CA CYS A 1029 -13.75 -50.30 45.78
C CYS A 1029 -13.56 -48.90 46.40
N SER A 1030 -14.06 -48.70 47.62
CA SER A 1030 -13.82 -47.50 48.44
C SER A 1030 -12.39 -47.41 48.98
N HIS A 1031 -11.56 -48.44 48.82
CA HIS A 1031 -10.11 -48.34 49.03
C HIS A 1031 -9.42 -47.74 47.80
N MET A 1032 -8.63 -46.68 48.01
CA MET A 1032 -7.88 -46.01 46.95
C MET A 1032 -6.42 -45.83 47.32
N ARG A 1033 -5.50 -45.97 46.35
CA ARG A 1033 -4.08 -45.65 46.50
C ARG A 1033 -3.74 -44.49 45.57
N CYS A 1034 -3.20 -43.41 46.13
CA CYS A 1034 -2.76 -42.29 45.30
C CYS A 1034 -1.52 -42.70 44.49
N GLU A 1035 -1.58 -42.64 43.16
CA GLU A 1035 -0.43 -43.01 42.31
C GLU A 1035 0.80 -42.11 42.50
N ARG A 1036 0.59 -40.87 42.97
CA ARG A 1036 1.67 -39.89 43.12
C ARG A 1036 2.45 -40.03 44.43
N CYS A 1037 1.76 -40.21 45.55
CA CYS A 1037 2.40 -40.30 46.88
C CYS A 1037 2.29 -41.67 47.52
N LEU A 1038 1.63 -42.61 46.85
CA LEU A 1038 1.42 -44.01 47.24
C LEU A 1038 0.64 -44.21 48.55
N THR A 1039 0.14 -43.14 49.19
CA THR A 1039 -0.72 -43.21 50.38
C THR A 1039 -2.04 -43.92 50.04
N HIS A 1040 -2.39 -44.91 50.88
CA HIS A 1040 -3.68 -45.59 50.83
C HIS A 1040 -4.71 -44.79 51.63
N PHE A 1041 -5.94 -44.68 51.12
CA PHE A 1041 -7.00 -43.93 51.77
C PHE A 1041 -8.41 -44.46 51.45
N CYS A 1042 -9.36 -44.20 52.35
CA CYS A 1042 -10.77 -44.47 52.14
C CYS A 1042 -11.41 -43.36 51.30
N TRP A 1043 -12.09 -43.70 50.21
CA TRP A 1043 -12.76 -42.75 49.32
C TRP A 1043 -13.94 -42.03 49.99
N LEU A 1044 -14.61 -42.72 50.93
CA LEU A 1044 -15.82 -42.22 51.59
C LEU A 1044 -15.50 -41.10 52.60
N CYS A 1045 -14.49 -41.32 53.45
CA CYS A 1045 -14.19 -40.44 54.58
C CYS A 1045 -12.77 -39.84 54.57
N LEU A 1046 -11.95 -40.20 53.58
CA LEU A 1046 -10.57 -39.73 53.42
C LEU A 1046 -9.57 -40.16 54.51
N TYR A 1047 -9.91 -41.16 55.33
CA TYR A 1047 -8.98 -41.78 56.27
C TYR A 1047 -7.76 -42.36 55.55
N THR A 1048 -6.54 -42.12 56.04
CA THR A 1048 -5.28 -42.55 55.41
C THR A 1048 -4.55 -43.60 56.25
N ALA A 1049 -3.83 -44.50 55.57
CA ALA A 1049 -2.96 -45.47 56.21
C ALA A 1049 -1.74 -45.79 55.33
N GLU A 1050 -0.71 -46.37 55.94
CA GLU A 1050 0.52 -46.77 55.24
C GLU A 1050 0.34 -48.07 54.44
N GLU A 1051 -0.58 -48.94 54.86
CA GLU A 1051 -0.83 -50.24 54.25
C GLU A 1051 -2.30 -50.39 53.82
N ALA A 1052 -2.54 -51.17 52.77
CA ALA A 1052 -3.88 -51.41 52.24
C ALA A 1052 -4.83 -52.06 53.25
N GLY A 1053 -4.36 -53.06 54.00
CA GLY A 1053 -5.18 -53.81 54.96
C GLY A 1053 -5.77 -52.97 56.09
N ALA A 1054 -5.10 -51.87 56.47
CA ALA A 1054 -5.61 -50.94 57.47
C ALA A 1054 -6.79 -50.08 56.96
N ILE A 1055 -6.92 -49.88 55.65
CA ILE A 1055 -8.07 -49.17 55.06
C ILE A 1055 -9.27 -50.10 54.94
N TYR A 1056 -9.10 -51.35 54.53
CA TYR A 1056 -10.21 -52.31 54.48
C TYR A 1056 -10.84 -52.52 55.86
N ARG A 1057 -10.02 -52.72 56.90
CA ARG A 1057 -10.48 -52.79 58.29
C ARG A 1057 -11.23 -51.52 58.72
N HIS A 1058 -10.74 -50.35 58.32
CA HIS A 1058 -11.42 -49.10 58.60
C HIS A 1058 -12.78 -49.01 57.88
N ILE A 1059 -12.89 -49.47 56.64
CA ILE A 1059 -14.15 -49.49 55.89
C ILE A 1059 -15.17 -50.39 56.60
N GLU A 1060 -14.75 -51.58 57.03
CA GLU A 1060 -15.59 -52.53 57.79
C GLU A 1060 -16.05 -51.98 59.15
N GLU A 1061 -15.17 -51.28 59.87
CA GLU A 1061 -15.46 -50.77 61.22
C GLU A 1061 -16.25 -49.45 61.22
N ALA A 1062 -16.02 -48.58 60.23
CA ALA A 1062 -16.52 -47.20 60.22
C ALA A 1062 -17.67 -46.94 59.24
N HIS A 1063 -17.92 -47.83 58.27
CA HIS A 1063 -18.99 -47.70 57.29
C HIS A 1063 -19.92 -48.94 57.38
N SER A 1064 -21.20 -48.72 57.71
CA SER A 1064 -22.16 -49.79 58.07
C SER A 1064 -22.68 -50.58 56.87
N GLU A 1065 -23.17 -51.82 57.12
CA GLU A 1065 -23.61 -52.89 56.18
C GLU A 1065 -24.44 -52.49 54.94
N SER A 1066 -25.03 -51.29 54.88
CA SER A 1066 -25.63 -50.78 53.64
C SER A 1066 -24.60 -50.46 52.55
N ASP A 1067 -23.38 -50.09 52.93
CA ASP A 1067 -22.27 -49.79 52.00
C ASP A 1067 -21.48 -51.04 51.60
N LEU A 1068 -21.70 -52.18 52.28
CA LEU A 1068 -20.99 -53.45 52.05
C LEU A 1068 -21.63 -54.33 50.96
N LEU A 1069 -22.88 -54.06 50.57
CA LEU A 1069 -23.57 -54.81 49.50
C LEU A 1069 -23.09 -54.45 48.09
N GLU A 1070 -22.55 -53.24 47.86
CA GLU A 1070 -21.84 -52.90 46.63
C GLU A 1070 -20.42 -53.50 46.61
N VAL A 1071 -19.78 -53.67 47.78
CA VAL A 1071 -18.42 -54.23 47.88
C VAL A 1071 -18.43 -55.76 47.73
N ALA A 1072 -19.42 -56.44 48.31
CA ALA A 1072 -19.51 -57.90 48.30
C ALA A 1072 -19.76 -58.52 46.90
N PHE A 1073 -20.29 -57.77 45.93
CA PHE A 1073 -20.44 -58.24 44.54
C PHE A 1073 -19.20 -57.99 43.67
N GLU A 1074 -18.24 -57.16 44.11
CA GLU A 1074 -17.01 -56.86 43.37
C GLU A 1074 -15.77 -57.64 43.89
N GLU A 1075 -15.82 -58.21 45.11
CA GLU A 1075 -14.70 -58.96 45.72
C GLU A 1075 -14.40 -60.33 45.08
N LEU A 1076 -15.22 -60.80 44.14
CA LEU A 1076 -14.99 -62.07 43.40
C LEU A 1076 -14.13 -61.92 42.14
N ASN A 1077 -13.67 -60.72 41.79
CA ASN A 1077 -12.84 -60.48 40.59
C ASN A 1077 -11.39 -60.05 40.89
N ASP A 1078 -10.93 -60.11 42.14
CA ASP A 1078 -9.52 -59.90 42.47
C ASP A 1078 -8.70 -61.19 42.24
N PRO A 1079 -7.76 -61.23 41.28
CA PRO A 1079 -6.98 -62.43 40.97
C PRO A 1079 -6.12 -62.93 42.14
N PHE A 1080 -5.71 -62.05 43.06
CA PHE A 1080 -4.84 -62.37 44.19
C PHE A 1080 -5.62 -63.04 45.34
N ILE A 1081 -6.87 -62.61 45.57
CA ILE A 1081 -7.74 -63.23 46.60
C ILE A 1081 -8.24 -64.60 46.11
N HIS A 1082 -8.52 -64.74 44.81
CA HIS A 1082 -8.89 -66.02 44.21
C HIS A 1082 -7.77 -67.08 44.34
N GLU A 1083 -6.51 -66.68 44.17
CA GLU A 1083 -5.35 -67.59 44.33
C GLU A 1083 -5.15 -67.99 45.80
N PHE A 1084 -5.32 -67.06 46.74
CA PHE A 1084 -5.23 -67.32 48.18
C PHE A 1084 -6.36 -68.25 48.68
N ALA A 1085 -7.59 -68.08 48.19
CA ALA A 1085 -8.73 -68.93 48.53
C ALA A 1085 -8.58 -70.36 47.95
N LEU A 1086 -8.03 -70.48 46.73
CA LEU A 1086 -7.72 -71.77 46.12
C LEU A 1086 -6.57 -72.50 46.84
N GLU A 1087 -5.59 -71.78 47.38
CA GLU A 1087 -4.53 -72.37 48.21
C GLU A 1087 -5.09 -72.92 49.53
N HIS A 1088 -5.97 -72.17 50.20
CA HIS A 1088 -6.64 -72.61 51.43
C HIS A 1088 -7.60 -73.80 51.22
N LEU A 1089 -8.29 -73.86 50.08
CA LEU A 1089 -9.17 -74.99 49.74
C LEU A 1089 -8.39 -76.26 49.37
N ARG A 1090 -7.19 -76.13 48.80
CA ARG A 1090 -6.27 -77.26 48.55
C ARG A 1090 -5.67 -77.83 49.83
N GLU A 1091 -5.47 -77.02 50.86
CA GLU A 1091 -5.03 -77.48 52.19
C GLU A 1091 -6.13 -78.24 52.95
N LEU A 1092 -7.40 -78.11 52.54
CA LEU A 1092 -8.57 -78.73 53.17
C LEU A 1092 -9.10 -79.98 52.41
N GLU A 1093 -8.46 -80.40 51.32
CA GLU A 1093 -8.84 -81.56 50.49
C GLU A 1093 -10.32 -81.56 50.03
N VAL A 1094 -10.85 -80.40 49.61
CA VAL A 1094 -12.20 -80.30 49.02
C VAL A 1094 -12.06 -80.02 47.51
N ASP A 1095 -12.70 -80.84 46.68
CA ASP A 1095 -12.68 -80.69 45.22
C ASP A 1095 -13.49 -79.47 44.73
N ASP A 1096 -13.01 -78.88 43.64
CA ASP A 1096 -13.48 -77.62 43.02
C ASP A 1096 -14.97 -77.69 42.59
N PRO A 1097 -15.86 -76.78 43.03
CA PRO A 1097 -17.29 -76.84 42.71
C PRO A 1097 -17.68 -76.42 41.29
N LEU A 1098 -16.74 -75.98 40.44
CA LEU A 1098 -17.09 -75.34 39.16
C LEU A 1098 -16.97 -76.22 37.90
N ASP A 1099 -16.62 -77.50 38.03
CA ASP A 1099 -16.71 -78.47 36.91
C ASP A 1099 -18.06 -79.20 36.94
N GLN A 1100 -19.14 -78.50 36.58
CA GLN A 1100 -20.41 -79.14 36.20
C GLN A 1100 -21.26 -78.21 35.32
N ASP A 1101 -20.94 -78.16 34.03
CA ASP A 1101 -21.84 -77.68 32.98
C ASP A 1101 -23.04 -78.62 32.85
N ASN A 1102 -24.24 -78.16 33.24
CA ASN A 1102 -25.50 -78.53 32.58
C ASN A 1102 -26.71 -77.68 33.04
N PHE A 1103 -27.33 -77.08 32.03
CA PHE A 1103 -28.77 -76.92 31.81
C PHE A 1103 -29.60 -75.92 32.63
N ASP A 1104 -30.07 -74.92 31.86
CA ASP A 1104 -31.49 -74.55 31.65
C ASP A 1104 -32.37 -74.10 32.80
N GLY A 1105 -32.99 -72.93 32.58
CA GLY A 1105 -34.40 -72.74 32.88
C GLY A 1105 -34.74 -71.50 33.71
N ASP A 1106 -35.32 -70.51 33.03
CA ASP A 1106 -36.36 -69.57 33.46
C ASP A 1106 -36.41 -69.09 34.91
N TRP A 1107 -36.24 -67.78 35.10
CA TRP A 1107 -36.76 -67.05 36.25
C TRP A 1107 -38.02 -66.25 35.88
N PRO A 1108 -39.19 -66.56 36.47
CA PRO A 1108 -40.31 -65.64 36.58
C PRO A 1108 -40.26 -64.83 37.89
N ASN A 1109 -40.66 -63.55 37.77
CA ASN A 1109 -40.97 -62.51 38.76
C ASN A 1109 -39.86 -62.00 39.69
#